data_AF-A0A182PR46-F1
#
_entry.id   AF-A0A182PR46-F1
#
_cell.length_a   1.000
_cell.length_b   1.000
_cell.length_c   1.000
_cell.angle_alpha   90.00
_cell.angle_beta   90.00
_cell.angle_gamma   90.00
#
_symmetry.space_group_name_H-M   'P 1'
#
loop_
_entity.id
_entity.type
_entity.pdbx_description
1 polymer ?
#
loop_
_entity_poly.entity_id
_entity_poly.type
_entity_poly.pdbx_seq_one_letter_code
_entity_poly.pdbx_strand_id
1 'polypeptide(L)'
;AVKQFIDRINSSNNDPNRKAVTPAIATRFLLARKYDITRAMALYEQHELIRQREGLYGFDPVTEPLRTELETGKFTILPGRDASGAAIALFTANLHYPMTVTHKTTLQGVVYQLDVALQSTETQKAGLVFIYDMSTSKYSNFDYDLSQKILTLLKGGYPARLKKVLIVTAPLWFKAPFKILRLFVREKLRERVFTVSIPQLSLHVPRESLPVRLLHCYKSMTNREDEIIATAGQQQQQPQASQNNSADLNGVNGVSTVMGSAGIAALAAGTVTLDTHHSVTDVNSELVDVDFVSTHNHRAVSSGNSAVVEDHLNVEDISNIAAVGANQHLPANHAGHVGHHNHHSTSELWTENPPSSASSGFSDDDSLAGAEGDPKTIEQIVQMVRERGKMGLIREYTEIKARAPDGTFTHAKLRNNLSKNRYTDVLCYDHSRVVLSQEEDDPTTDYINANFVDGYKQKNAYISTQGPLPKTSYDFWRMVWEQHCLLIVMTTRVMERGRAKCGQYWEPTEGGMLEYGSFRLRTMSIETNEDYTVVELEIRNIKTDEVRCVSHWQFTSWPDYGVPSSAKAMLNFLQRAREKQAEMVRALGDLWAGHPRGPPIIVHCSAGIGRTGTFITLDICISRLEDVGTADIKGTVEKIRSQRAYSIQMPDQYVFCHLALIEYALSRSMLHSVDLSEFDDRDEESD
;
A
#
# COMPACT_ATOMS: atom_id res chain seq x y z
N ALA A 1 37.23 16.07 -18.12
CA ALA A 1 36.76 15.40 -16.88
C ALA A 1 37.75 15.54 -15.72
N VAL A 2 38.75 14.65 -15.54
CA VAL A 2 39.59 14.59 -14.31
C VAL A 2 40.26 15.93 -13.97
N LYS A 3 40.99 16.55 -14.91
CA LYS A 3 41.61 17.86 -14.71
C LYS A 3 40.58 18.93 -14.31
N GLN A 4 39.50 19.09 -15.08
CA GLN A 4 38.42 20.04 -14.80
C GLN A 4 37.75 19.85 -13.43
N PHE A 5 37.66 18.60 -12.93
CA PHE A 5 37.14 18.31 -11.60
C PHE A 5 38.09 18.82 -10.51
N ILE A 6 39.38 18.50 -10.64
CA ILE A 6 40.44 18.94 -9.71
C ILE A 6 40.53 20.47 -9.70
N ASP A 7 40.61 21.08 -10.89
CA ASP A 7 40.69 22.54 -11.06
C ASP A 7 39.50 23.20 -10.36
N ARG A 8 38.25 22.76 -10.63
CA ARG A 8 37.06 23.37 -10.01
C ARG A 8 37.03 23.22 -8.49
N ILE A 9 37.25 22.01 -7.96
CA ILE A 9 37.18 21.74 -6.52
C ILE A 9 38.29 22.48 -5.76
N ASN A 10 39.50 22.53 -6.30
CA ASN A 10 40.61 23.23 -5.65
C ASN A 10 40.48 24.76 -5.79
N SER A 11 39.87 25.27 -6.86
CA SER A 11 39.62 26.72 -7.05
C SER A 11 38.42 27.25 -6.27
N SER A 12 37.44 26.41 -5.90
CA SER A 12 36.26 26.82 -5.13
C SER A 12 36.47 26.82 -3.61
N ASN A 13 37.71 26.69 -3.14
CA ASN A 13 38.02 26.29 -1.76
C ASN A 13 38.67 27.42 -0.95
N ASN A 14 37.91 27.98 0.00
CA ASN A 14 38.39 29.00 0.95
C ASN A 14 38.89 28.42 2.29
N ASP A 15 38.86 27.09 2.48
CA ASP A 15 39.34 26.43 3.70
C ASP A 15 40.83 26.01 3.55
N PRO A 16 41.77 26.63 4.29
CA PRO A 16 43.20 26.33 4.19
C PRO A 16 43.58 24.96 4.79
N ASN A 17 42.71 24.31 5.56
CA ASN A 17 43.01 23.02 6.20
C ASN A 17 42.65 21.79 5.34
N ARG A 18 41.98 22.00 4.20
CA ARG A 18 41.48 20.91 3.34
C ARG A 18 42.55 20.41 2.37
N LYS A 19 42.79 19.09 2.38
CA LYS A 19 43.79 18.45 1.50
C LYS A 19 43.37 18.53 0.03
N ALA A 20 44.30 18.91 -0.85
CA ALA A 20 44.08 19.02 -2.29
C ALA A 20 43.66 17.68 -2.92
N VAL A 21 42.71 17.72 -3.86
CA VAL A 21 42.20 16.52 -4.54
C VAL A 21 43.22 15.95 -5.52
N THR A 22 43.59 14.68 -5.35
CA THR A 22 44.50 13.97 -6.26
C THR A 22 43.75 13.39 -7.47
N PRO A 23 44.45 13.08 -8.60
CA PRO A 23 43.84 12.42 -9.75
C PRO A 23 43.16 11.08 -9.42
N ALA A 24 43.70 10.32 -8.47
CA ALA A 24 43.10 9.08 -7.99
C ALA A 24 41.76 9.31 -7.28
N ILE A 25 41.68 10.34 -6.41
CA ILE A 25 40.44 10.73 -5.74
C ILE A 25 39.42 11.20 -6.79
N ALA A 26 39.78 12.18 -7.63
CA ALA A 26 38.89 12.70 -8.68
C ALA A 26 38.32 11.60 -9.58
N THR A 27 39.14 10.61 -9.95
CA THR A 27 38.70 9.47 -10.78
C THR A 27 37.64 8.61 -10.11
N ARG A 28 37.71 8.36 -8.79
CA ARG A 28 36.68 7.60 -8.04
C ARG A 28 35.32 8.29 -8.12
N PHE A 29 35.26 9.58 -7.83
CA PHE A 29 34.03 10.38 -7.85
C PHE A 29 33.43 10.48 -9.26
N LEU A 30 34.27 10.66 -10.28
CA LEU A 30 33.83 10.67 -11.67
C LEU A 30 33.29 9.30 -12.13
N LEU A 31 33.97 8.18 -11.82
CA LEU A 31 33.48 6.83 -12.14
C LEU A 31 32.11 6.55 -11.48
N ALA A 32 31.95 6.94 -10.21
CA ALA A 32 30.68 6.83 -9.48
C ALA A 32 29.51 7.62 -10.11
N ARG A 33 29.80 8.55 -11.03
CA ARG A 33 28.82 9.39 -11.74
C ARG A 33 28.96 9.37 -13.26
N LYS A 34 29.58 8.32 -13.84
CA LYS A 34 29.76 8.16 -15.30
C LYS A 34 30.45 9.39 -15.97
N TYR A 35 31.43 9.98 -15.28
CA TYR A 35 32.16 11.19 -15.68
C TYR A 35 31.34 12.50 -15.78
N ASP A 36 30.09 12.51 -15.30
CA ASP A 36 29.34 13.75 -15.05
C ASP A 36 30.05 14.56 -13.95
N ILE A 37 30.66 15.68 -14.34
CA ILE A 37 31.50 16.50 -13.46
C ILE A 37 30.64 17.15 -12.36
N THR A 38 29.51 17.74 -12.71
CA THR A 38 28.63 18.44 -11.76
C THR A 38 28.09 17.49 -10.70
N ARG A 39 27.63 16.30 -11.10
CA ARG A 39 27.12 15.28 -10.16
C ARG A 39 28.24 14.60 -9.36
N ALA A 40 29.45 14.54 -9.90
CA ALA A 40 30.63 14.09 -9.15
C ALA A 40 31.03 15.12 -8.08
N MET A 41 30.96 16.43 -8.38
CA MET A 41 31.30 17.50 -7.43
C MET A 41 30.33 17.49 -6.24
N ALA A 42 29.02 17.45 -6.51
CA ALA A 42 28.00 17.34 -5.47
C ALA A 42 28.15 16.06 -4.62
N LEU A 43 28.57 14.93 -5.23
CA LEU A 43 28.89 13.70 -4.51
C LEU A 43 30.14 13.86 -3.62
N TYR A 44 31.15 14.60 -4.06
CA TYR A 44 32.36 14.86 -3.28
C TYR A 44 32.10 15.80 -2.09
N GLU A 45 31.37 16.90 -2.31
CA GLU A 45 30.92 17.79 -1.24
C GLU A 45 30.08 17.04 -0.20
N GLN A 46 29.09 16.26 -0.64
CA GLN A 46 28.26 15.44 0.25
C GLN A 46 29.08 14.39 1.02
N HIS A 47 30.05 13.74 0.38
CA HIS A 47 30.93 12.75 1.02
C HIS A 47 31.74 13.36 2.16
N GLU A 48 32.32 14.54 1.93
CA GLU A 48 33.22 15.21 2.86
C GLU A 48 32.44 15.80 4.04
N LEU A 49 31.26 16.38 3.80
CA LEU A 49 30.33 16.80 4.86
C LEU A 49 29.90 15.64 5.76
N ILE A 50 29.60 14.47 5.20
CA ILE A 50 29.25 13.28 6.00
C ILE A 50 30.46 12.79 6.79
N ARG A 51 31.66 12.73 6.17
CA ARG A 51 32.86 12.32 6.89
C ARG A 51 33.20 13.24 8.05
N GLN A 52 33.05 14.55 7.88
CA GLN A 52 33.30 15.54 8.92
C GLN A 52 32.28 15.38 10.07
N ARG A 53 30.98 15.32 9.73
CA ARG A 53 29.88 15.18 10.71
C ARG A 53 30.01 13.91 11.55
N GLU A 54 30.28 12.77 10.93
CA GLU A 54 30.30 11.48 11.61
C GLU A 54 31.67 11.11 12.21
N GLY A 55 32.70 11.98 12.06
CA GLY A 55 34.04 11.72 12.58
C GLY A 55 34.76 10.56 11.88
N LEU A 56 34.66 10.51 10.55
CA LEU A 56 35.21 9.46 9.68
C LEU A 56 36.56 9.87 9.05
N TYR A 57 37.39 10.57 9.83
CA TYR A 57 38.76 10.93 9.47
C TYR A 57 39.71 10.50 10.60
N GLY A 58 40.92 10.06 10.24
CA GLY A 58 42.01 9.85 11.21
C GLY A 58 41.81 8.71 12.22
N PHE A 59 40.83 7.83 12.04
CA PHE A 59 40.69 6.62 12.85
C PHE A 59 41.72 5.55 12.41
N ASP A 60 42.26 4.80 13.37
CA ASP A 60 43.26 3.75 13.12
C ASP A 60 42.64 2.36 13.32
N PRO A 61 42.55 1.52 12.26
CA PRO A 61 41.96 0.18 12.33
C PRO A 61 42.71 -0.81 13.23
N VAL A 62 43.95 -0.54 13.66
CA VAL A 62 44.68 -1.41 14.61
C VAL A 62 44.52 -1.00 16.09
N THR A 63 43.74 0.05 16.36
CA THR A 63 43.49 0.56 17.73
C THR A 63 42.09 0.25 18.23
N GLU A 64 41.94 0.10 19.55
CA GLU A 64 40.63 -0.09 20.17
C GLU A 64 39.81 1.22 20.19
N PRO A 65 38.47 1.16 20.09
CA PRO A 65 37.63 -0.05 19.98
C PRO A 65 37.45 -0.56 18.53
N LEU A 66 38.05 0.10 17.53
CA LEU A 66 37.81 -0.20 16.11
C LEU A 66 38.41 -1.55 15.69
N ARG A 67 39.56 -1.92 16.24
CA ARG A 67 40.21 -3.21 15.98
C ARG A 67 39.30 -4.38 16.37
N THR A 68 38.85 -4.46 17.63
CA THR A 68 37.91 -5.51 18.07
C THR A 68 36.64 -5.53 17.22
N GLU A 69 36.10 -4.35 16.86
CA GLU A 69 34.91 -4.26 16.01
C GLU A 69 35.13 -4.84 14.60
N LEU A 70 36.30 -4.61 13.99
CA LEU A 70 36.70 -5.22 12.72
C LEU A 70 36.92 -6.74 12.84
N GLU A 71 37.53 -7.20 13.93
CA GLU A 71 37.77 -8.63 14.20
C GLU A 71 36.46 -9.44 14.34
N THR A 72 35.31 -8.80 14.64
CA THR A 72 33.99 -9.47 14.62
C THR A 72 33.59 -10.02 13.25
N GLY A 73 34.11 -9.46 12.15
CA GLY A 73 33.70 -9.76 10.78
C GLY A 73 32.22 -9.49 10.47
N LYS A 74 31.48 -8.74 11.32
CA LYS A 74 30.04 -8.50 11.13
C LYS A 74 29.73 -7.70 9.87
N PHE A 75 30.63 -6.81 9.48
CA PHE A 75 30.70 -6.24 8.14
C PHE A 75 31.93 -6.80 7.43
N THR A 76 31.80 -7.18 6.16
CA THR A 76 32.93 -7.66 5.36
C THR A 76 32.71 -7.44 3.86
N ILE A 77 33.82 -7.37 3.11
CA ILE A 77 33.81 -7.40 1.64
C ILE A 77 34.17 -8.83 1.23
N LEU A 78 33.24 -9.52 0.57
CA LEU A 78 33.45 -10.90 0.13
C LEU A 78 34.51 -10.96 -0.98
N PRO A 79 35.29 -12.05 -1.08
CA PRO A 79 36.26 -12.24 -2.15
C PRO A 79 35.61 -12.47 -3.52
N GLY A 80 34.36 -12.96 -3.54
CA GLY A 80 33.55 -13.13 -4.74
C GLY A 80 32.89 -11.83 -5.22
N ARG A 81 32.29 -11.87 -6.41
CA ARG A 81 31.64 -10.73 -7.08
C ARG A 81 30.25 -11.11 -7.58
N ASP A 82 29.40 -10.11 -7.80
CA ASP A 82 28.15 -10.33 -8.52
C ASP A 82 28.41 -10.60 -10.02
N ALA A 83 27.40 -11.09 -10.74
CA ALA A 83 27.49 -11.38 -12.17
C ALA A 83 27.81 -10.16 -13.06
N SER A 84 27.84 -8.94 -12.51
CA SER A 84 28.26 -7.71 -13.18
C SER A 84 29.65 -7.19 -12.74
N GLY A 85 30.40 -8.00 -11.98
CA GLY A 85 31.70 -7.66 -11.42
C GLY A 85 31.65 -6.77 -10.17
N ALA A 86 30.47 -6.44 -9.63
CA ALA A 86 30.36 -5.59 -8.45
C ALA A 86 30.88 -6.34 -7.21
N ALA A 87 31.62 -5.64 -6.34
CA ALA A 87 32.06 -6.23 -5.08
C ALA A 87 30.87 -6.38 -4.13
N ILE A 88 30.86 -7.45 -3.33
CA ILE A 88 29.75 -7.77 -2.43
C ILE A 88 30.14 -7.36 -1.01
N ALA A 89 29.44 -6.36 -0.48
CA ALA A 89 29.53 -5.95 0.92
C ALA A 89 28.45 -6.69 1.73
N LEU A 90 28.86 -7.50 2.71
CA LEU A 90 27.96 -8.28 3.58
C LEU A 90 27.97 -7.68 4.98
N PHE A 91 26.78 -7.37 5.51
CA PHE A 91 26.55 -7.07 6.92
C PHE A 91 25.70 -8.20 7.52
N THR A 92 26.24 -8.97 8.47
CA THR A 92 25.56 -10.06 9.18
C THR A 92 25.03 -9.54 10.52
N ALA A 93 23.71 -9.35 10.60
CA ALA A 93 23.06 -8.60 11.67
C ALA A 93 23.12 -9.30 13.04
N ASN A 94 23.07 -10.63 13.11
CA ASN A 94 23.08 -11.34 14.40
C ASN A 94 24.41 -11.18 15.19
N LEU A 95 25.48 -10.72 14.55
CA LEU A 95 26.77 -10.38 15.16
C LEU A 95 26.85 -8.92 15.64
N HIS A 96 25.81 -8.11 15.42
CA HIS A 96 25.77 -6.72 15.85
C HIS A 96 25.09 -6.58 17.22
N TYR A 97 25.74 -5.88 18.14
CA TYR A 97 25.33 -5.71 19.53
C TYR A 97 25.46 -4.23 19.91
N PRO A 98 24.40 -3.42 19.72
CA PRO A 98 24.46 -1.96 19.86
C PRO A 98 24.81 -1.52 21.29
N MET A 99 24.44 -2.34 22.28
CA MET A 99 24.72 -2.12 23.71
C MET A 99 26.21 -2.24 24.08
N THR A 100 27.05 -2.82 23.22
CA THR A 100 28.47 -3.09 23.53
C THR A 100 29.44 -2.29 22.68
N VAL A 101 29.04 -1.88 21.47
CA VAL A 101 29.88 -1.10 20.55
C VAL A 101 29.05 0.02 19.94
N THR A 102 29.54 1.25 20.03
CA THR A 102 28.81 2.41 19.51
C THR A 102 28.59 2.33 18.00
N HIS A 103 27.48 2.90 17.53
CA HIS A 103 27.22 3.04 16.10
C HIS A 103 28.36 3.76 15.36
N LYS A 104 29.08 4.68 16.05
CA LYS A 104 30.22 5.41 15.48
C LYS A 104 31.40 4.48 15.16
N THR A 105 31.78 3.62 16.10
CA THR A 105 32.84 2.62 15.90
C THR A 105 32.47 1.65 14.79
N THR A 106 31.22 1.16 14.79
CA THR A 106 30.70 0.27 13.75
C THR A 106 30.74 0.95 12.37
N LEU A 107 30.34 2.22 12.28
CA LEU A 107 30.36 3.00 11.04
C LEU A 107 31.79 3.26 10.53
N GLN A 108 32.75 3.51 11.43
CA GLN A 108 34.18 3.60 11.08
C GLN A 108 34.68 2.28 10.46
N GLY A 109 34.30 1.13 11.03
CA GLY A 109 34.63 -0.20 10.48
C GLY A 109 34.00 -0.47 9.11
N VAL A 110 32.75 -0.04 8.90
CA VAL A 110 32.07 -0.10 7.59
C VAL A 110 32.79 0.77 6.56
N VAL A 111 33.11 2.02 6.90
CA VAL A 111 33.77 2.96 5.99
C VAL A 111 35.19 2.52 5.66
N TYR A 112 35.96 2.02 6.63
CA TYR A 112 37.29 1.45 6.43
C TYR A 112 37.29 0.35 5.35
N GLN A 113 36.42 -0.64 5.49
CA GLN A 113 36.39 -1.77 4.56
C GLN A 113 35.88 -1.39 3.17
N LEU A 114 34.93 -0.45 3.08
CA LEU A 114 34.51 0.12 1.80
C LEU A 114 35.64 0.92 1.13
N ASP A 115 36.45 1.66 1.89
CA ASP A 115 37.59 2.43 1.36
C ASP A 115 38.68 1.50 0.81
N VAL A 116 38.95 0.38 1.50
CA VAL A 116 39.82 -0.70 1.02
C VAL A 116 39.26 -1.31 -0.27
N ALA A 117 37.97 -1.62 -0.34
CA ALA A 117 37.34 -2.14 -1.56
C ALA A 117 37.46 -1.17 -2.75
N LEU A 118 37.39 0.15 -2.50
CA LEU A 118 37.58 1.19 -3.51
C LEU A 118 39.04 1.42 -3.94
N GLN A 119 40.02 0.71 -3.37
CA GLN A 119 41.36 0.65 -3.96
C GLN A 119 41.35 -0.13 -5.29
N SER A 120 40.46 -1.12 -5.43
CA SER A 120 40.28 -1.87 -6.68
C SER A 120 39.60 -1.04 -7.77
N THR A 121 40.30 -0.82 -8.88
CA THR A 121 39.77 -0.16 -10.08
C THR A 121 38.55 -0.89 -10.66
N GLU A 122 38.49 -2.21 -10.50
CA GLU A 122 37.33 -3.02 -10.90
C GLU A 122 36.11 -2.67 -10.04
N THR A 123 36.27 -2.56 -8.72
CA THR A 123 35.18 -2.13 -7.82
C THR A 123 34.75 -0.69 -8.08
N GLN A 124 35.69 0.22 -8.36
CA GLN A 124 35.36 1.60 -8.76
C GLN A 124 34.52 1.64 -10.06
N LYS A 125 34.80 0.75 -11.01
CA LYS A 125 34.04 0.61 -12.27
C LYS A 125 32.71 -0.08 -12.03
N ALA A 126 32.69 -1.32 -11.55
CA ALA A 126 31.49 -2.15 -11.45
C ALA A 126 30.52 -1.62 -10.38
N GLY A 127 31.02 -1.22 -9.21
CA GLY A 127 30.22 -0.76 -8.07
C GLY A 127 30.09 -1.83 -6.98
N LEU A 128 29.01 -1.72 -6.21
CA LEU A 128 28.76 -2.54 -5.01
C LEU A 128 27.38 -3.20 -5.04
N VAL A 129 27.30 -4.44 -4.55
CA VAL A 129 26.07 -5.06 -4.04
C VAL A 129 26.18 -5.11 -2.53
N PHE A 130 25.15 -4.63 -1.82
CA PHE A 130 25.07 -4.70 -0.37
C PHE A 130 24.13 -5.83 0.05
N ILE A 131 24.55 -6.69 0.96
CA ILE A 131 23.75 -7.76 1.56
C ILE A 131 23.61 -7.45 3.05
N TYR A 132 22.37 -7.27 3.51
CA TYR A 132 22.03 -7.22 4.94
C TYR A 132 21.43 -8.57 5.32
N ASP A 133 22.26 -9.45 5.88
CA ASP A 133 21.85 -10.78 6.34
C ASP A 133 21.24 -10.68 7.73
N MET A 134 19.93 -10.82 7.80
CA MET A 134 19.14 -10.79 9.04
C MET A 134 18.82 -12.19 9.57
N SER A 135 19.36 -13.24 8.95
CA SER A 135 19.11 -14.61 9.35
C SER A 135 19.48 -14.82 10.82
N THR A 136 18.55 -15.35 11.62
CA THR A 136 18.67 -15.53 13.09
C THR A 136 18.82 -14.25 13.94
N SER A 137 18.67 -13.05 13.38
CA SER A 137 18.77 -11.80 14.13
C SER A 137 17.53 -11.50 15.00
N LYS A 138 17.78 -10.91 16.18
CA LYS A 138 16.77 -10.44 17.14
C LYS A 138 16.62 -8.92 17.07
N TYR A 139 15.54 -8.38 17.63
CA TYR A 139 15.34 -6.93 17.73
C TYR A 139 16.50 -6.23 18.45
N SER A 140 17.08 -6.87 19.48
CA SER A 140 18.27 -6.37 20.20
C SER A 140 19.55 -6.29 19.36
N ASN A 141 19.56 -6.82 18.13
CA ASN A 141 20.66 -6.65 17.17
C ASN A 141 20.45 -5.47 16.23
N PHE A 142 19.29 -4.78 16.31
CA PHE A 142 18.95 -3.69 15.40
C PHE A 142 19.41 -2.34 15.96
N ASP A 143 20.25 -1.65 15.20
CA ASP A 143 20.68 -0.28 15.46
C ASP A 143 20.04 0.64 14.41
N TYR A 144 19.11 1.47 14.86
CA TYR A 144 18.37 2.40 14.00
C TYR A 144 19.27 3.54 13.50
N ASP A 145 20.10 4.12 14.38
CA ASP A 145 21.00 5.22 14.05
C ASP A 145 22.06 4.79 13.04
N LEU A 146 22.70 3.64 13.28
CA LEU A 146 23.64 3.03 12.35
C LEU A 146 22.96 2.75 11.00
N SER A 147 21.72 2.24 11.03
CA SER A 147 20.95 1.99 9.80
C SER A 147 20.68 3.27 9.01
N GLN A 148 20.31 4.37 9.68
CA GLN A 148 20.15 5.68 9.04
C GLN A 148 21.48 6.23 8.48
N LYS A 149 22.59 6.07 9.21
CA LYS A 149 23.93 6.54 8.79
C LYS A 149 24.46 5.76 7.59
N ILE A 150 24.39 4.43 7.61
CA ILE A 150 24.70 3.56 6.46
C ILE A 150 23.81 3.92 5.27
N LEU A 151 22.51 4.10 5.49
CA LEU A 151 21.58 4.46 4.41
C LEU A 151 21.89 5.83 3.80
N THR A 152 22.32 6.79 4.61
CA THR A 152 22.73 8.13 4.16
C THR A 152 23.99 8.08 3.30
N LEU A 153 24.98 7.25 3.67
CA LEU A 153 26.13 6.95 2.81
C LEU A 153 25.70 6.33 1.47
N LEU A 154 24.84 5.30 1.50
CA LEU A 154 24.34 4.61 0.32
C LEU A 154 23.45 5.47 -0.60
N LYS A 155 22.74 6.47 -0.05
CA LYS A 155 21.87 7.43 -0.77
C LYS A 155 22.63 8.41 -1.67
N GLY A 156 23.94 8.56 -1.48
CA GLY A 156 24.77 9.49 -2.24
C GLY A 156 25.93 10.11 -1.47
N GLY A 157 26.25 9.63 -0.27
CA GLY A 157 27.43 10.04 0.50
C GLY A 157 28.70 9.23 0.22
N TYR A 158 28.64 8.17 -0.61
CA TYR A 158 29.79 7.29 -0.83
C TYR A 158 30.19 7.17 -2.33
N PRO A 159 31.49 7.24 -2.69
CA PRO A 159 31.97 7.27 -4.08
C PRO A 159 31.98 5.89 -4.77
N ALA A 160 30.87 5.16 -4.65
CA ALA A 160 30.64 3.88 -5.33
C ALA A 160 29.24 3.85 -5.97
N ARG A 161 29.06 3.00 -6.98
CA ARG A 161 27.73 2.77 -7.59
C ARG A 161 27.04 1.61 -6.90
N LEU A 162 26.07 1.90 -6.04
CA LEU A 162 25.25 0.85 -5.44
C LEU A 162 24.32 0.24 -6.50
N LYS A 163 24.55 -1.03 -6.86
CA LYS A 163 23.78 -1.81 -7.83
C LYS A 163 22.49 -2.35 -7.22
N LYS A 164 22.62 -3.02 -6.08
CA LYS A 164 21.54 -3.78 -5.43
C LYS A 164 21.76 -3.78 -3.91
N VAL A 165 20.68 -3.79 -3.15
CA VAL A 165 20.63 -4.01 -1.70
C VAL A 165 19.74 -5.23 -1.47
N LEU A 166 20.27 -6.25 -0.79
CA LEU A 166 19.60 -7.53 -0.55
C LEU A 166 19.40 -7.70 0.95
N ILE A 167 18.16 -7.65 1.41
CA ILE A 167 17.81 -7.88 2.81
C ILE A 167 17.39 -9.34 2.93
N VAL A 168 18.26 -10.17 3.51
CA VAL A 168 18.13 -11.63 3.52
C VAL A 168 17.47 -12.08 4.81
N THR A 169 16.41 -12.87 4.70
CA THR A 169 15.66 -13.45 5.84
C THR A 169 15.16 -12.40 6.83
N ALA A 170 14.59 -11.31 6.34
CA ALA A 170 14.04 -10.22 7.16
C ALA A 170 13.00 -10.76 8.19
N PRO A 171 13.28 -10.72 9.50
CA PRO A 171 12.37 -11.21 10.53
C PRO A 171 11.14 -10.32 10.68
N LEU A 172 10.06 -10.84 11.28
CA LEU A 172 8.78 -10.13 11.41
C LEU A 172 8.91 -8.78 12.11
N TRP A 173 9.76 -8.67 13.14
CA TRP A 173 9.99 -7.42 13.88
C TRP A 173 10.59 -6.32 12.99
N PHE A 174 11.40 -6.66 11.98
CA PHE A 174 12.03 -5.69 11.09
C PHE A 174 11.02 -4.99 10.17
N LYS A 175 9.80 -5.50 10.05
CA LYS A 175 8.74 -4.88 9.22
C LYS A 175 8.37 -3.46 9.65
N ALA A 176 8.53 -3.08 10.92
CA ALA A 176 8.26 -1.70 11.35
C ALA A 176 9.47 -0.78 11.09
N PRO A 177 10.70 -1.07 11.59
CA PRO A 177 11.87 -0.24 11.28
C PRO A 177 12.18 -0.12 9.79
N PHE A 178 11.97 -1.16 8.99
CA PHE A 178 12.17 -1.10 7.54
C PHE A 178 11.24 -0.10 6.84
N LYS A 179 9.99 0.07 7.31
CA LYS A 179 9.08 1.10 6.77
C LYS A 179 9.62 2.50 7.07
N ILE A 180 10.04 2.74 8.32
CA ILE A 180 10.59 4.02 8.77
C ILE A 180 11.85 4.35 7.96
N LEU A 181 12.82 3.44 7.89
CA LEU A 181 14.03 3.59 7.07
C LEU A 181 13.69 3.86 5.60
N ARG A 182 12.68 3.19 5.03
CA ARG A 182 12.25 3.37 3.63
C ARG A 182 11.72 4.78 3.32
N LEU A 183 11.20 5.52 4.31
CA LEU A 183 10.82 6.94 4.13
C LEU A 183 12.03 7.78 3.70
N PHE A 184 13.18 7.57 4.33
CA PHE A 184 14.42 8.28 4.04
C PHE A 184 15.09 7.86 2.71
N VAL A 185 14.62 6.80 2.06
CA VAL A 185 15.13 6.31 0.76
C VAL A 185 14.46 7.03 -0.41
N ARG A 186 15.24 7.66 -1.29
CA ARG A 186 14.75 8.18 -2.59
C ARG A 186 14.23 7.03 -3.46
N GLU A 187 13.17 7.26 -4.22
CA GLU A 187 12.51 6.27 -5.08
C GLU A 187 13.47 5.41 -5.93
N LYS A 188 14.37 6.05 -6.69
CA LYS A 188 15.42 5.40 -7.50
C LYS A 188 16.41 4.49 -6.73
N LEU A 189 16.47 4.63 -5.40
CA LEU A 189 17.20 3.72 -4.52
C LEU A 189 16.27 2.62 -3.96
N ARG A 190 14.98 2.89 -3.72
CA ARG A 190 13.97 1.88 -3.33
C ARG A 190 13.88 0.76 -4.37
N GLU A 191 13.91 1.09 -5.66
CA GLU A 191 13.97 0.14 -6.80
C GLU A 191 15.13 -0.87 -6.71
N ARG A 192 16.18 -0.57 -5.94
CA ARG A 192 17.38 -1.41 -5.80
C ARG A 192 17.36 -2.25 -4.53
N VAL A 193 16.37 -2.09 -3.66
CA VAL A 193 16.24 -2.82 -2.39
C VAL A 193 15.28 -3.98 -2.57
N PHE A 194 15.78 -5.21 -2.38
CA PHE A 194 15.02 -6.44 -2.47
C PHE A 194 15.06 -7.17 -1.13
N THR A 195 13.92 -7.63 -0.64
CA THR A 195 13.85 -8.57 0.48
C THR A 195 13.76 -9.98 -0.08
N VAL A 196 14.68 -10.87 0.33
CA VAL A 196 14.81 -12.23 -0.21
C VAL A 196 14.99 -13.24 0.92
N SER A 197 14.60 -14.49 0.69
CA SER A 197 14.99 -15.63 1.54
C SER A 197 16.39 -16.16 1.13
N ILE A 198 17.05 -16.96 1.98
CA ILE A 198 18.33 -17.61 1.67
C ILE A 198 18.30 -18.36 0.31
N PRO A 199 17.29 -19.21 -0.01
CA PRO A 199 17.24 -19.86 -1.32
C PRO A 199 17.19 -18.88 -2.51
N GLN A 200 16.40 -17.81 -2.36
CA GLN A 200 16.27 -16.75 -3.37
C GLN A 200 17.53 -15.92 -3.55
N LEU A 201 18.43 -15.85 -2.56
CA LEU A 201 19.68 -15.09 -2.66
C LEU A 201 20.53 -15.51 -3.88
N SER A 202 20.53 -16.82 -4.20
CA SER A 202 21.25 -17.37 -5.35
C SER A 202 20.70 -16.94 -6.72
N LEU A 203 19.51 -16.34 -6.78
CA LEU A 203 18.97 -15.70 -7.99
C LEU A 203 19.54 -14.28 -8.21
N HIS A 204 20.19 -13.70 -7.20
CA HIS A 204 20.70 -12.32 -7.24
C HIS A 204 22.23 -12.23 -7.19
N VAL A 205 22.90 -13.26 -6.68
CA VAL A 205 24.36 -13.35 -6.48
C VAL A 205 24.82 -14.79 -6.77
N PRO A 206 25.93 -15.02 -7.50
CA PRO A 206 26.44 -16.38 -7.77
C PRO A 206 26.76 -17.15 -6.49
N ARG A 207 26.49 -18.47 -6.47
CA ARG A 207 26.62 -19.30 -5.26
C ARG A 207 28.06 -19.40 -4.77
N GLU A 208 28.99 -19.53 -5.69
CA GLU A 208 30.44 -19.51 -5.49
C GLU A 208 30.98 -18.21 -4.88
N SER A 209 30.20 -17.11 -4.96
CA SER A 209 30.53 -15.82 -4.36
C SER A 209 29.88 -15.57 -2.99
N LEU A 210 29.16 -16.55 -2.44
CA LEU A 210 28.49 -16.47 -1.14
C LEU A 210 29.17 -17.38 -0.09
N PRO A 211 29.25 -16.99 1.19
CA PRO A 211 29.73 -17.86 2.25
C PRO A 211 28.82 -19.09 2.42
N VAL A 212 29.39 -20.24 2.78
CA VAL A 212 28.69 -21.53 2.96
C VAL A 212 27.44 -21.41 3.85
N ARG A 213 27.46 -20.57 4.90
CA ARG A 213 26.29 -20.31 5.77
C ARG A 213 25.07 -19.73 5.05
N LEU A 214 25.26 -19.07 3.91
CA LEU A 214 24.20 -18.52 3.04
C LEU A 214 23.86 -19.45 1.85
N LEU A 215 24.40 -20.67 1.83
CA LEU A 215 24.11 -21.69 0.82
C LEU A 215 23.29 -22.87 1.37
N HIS A 216 23.31 -23.12 2.67
CA HIS A 216 22.54 -24.21 3.29
C HIS A 216 21.17 -23.73 3.80
N CYS A 217 20.12 -24.39 3.33
CA CYS A 217 18.80 -24.26 3.90
C CYS A 217 18.73 -25.09 5.20
N TYR A 218 18.45 -24.47 6.34
CA TYR A 218 18.01 -25.22 7.52
C TYR A 218 16.72 -25.96 7.14
N LYS A 219 16.69 -27.29 7.37
CA LYS A 219 15.54 -28.15 7.06
C LYS A 219 14.33 -27.71 7.89
N SER A 220 13.38 -27.02 7.26
CA SER A 220 12.09 -26.66 7.87
C SER A 220 11.18 -27.89 7.93
N MET A 221 10.42 -28.03 9.03
CA MET A 221 9.61 -29.22 9.35
C MET A 221 8.32 -29.39 8.51
N THR A 222 8.25 -28.79 7.32
CA THR A 222 7.05 -28.78 6.46
C THR A 222 7.14 -29.71 5.25
N ASN A 223 8.32 -30.22 4.91
CA ASN A 223 8.48 -31.17 3.81
C ASN A 223 8.55 -32.60 4.38
N ARG A 224 7.36 -33.20 4.59
CA ARG A 224 7.23 -34.62 4.96
C ARG A 224 6.25 -35.40 4.06
N GLU A 225 6.03 -34.89 2.86
CA GLU A 225 5.22 -35.55 1.82
C GLU A 225 6.07 -36.56 1.01
N ASP A 226 7.38 -36.31 0.87
CA ASP A 226 8.31 -37.19 0.16
C ASP A 226 8.55 -38.55 0.87
N GLU A 227 8.46 -38.61 2.21
CA GLU A 227 8.54 -39.88 2.97
C GLU A 227 7.28 -40.75 2.81
N ILE A 228 6.12 -40.16 2.49
CA ILE A 228 4.86 -40.89 2.33
C ILE A 228 4.78 -41.51 0.92
N ILE A 229 5.26 -40.79 -0.10
CA ILE A 229 5.29 -41.29 -1.49
C ILE A 229 6.35 -42.39 -1.66
N ALA A 230 7.48 -42.32 -0.96
CA ALA A 230 8.50 -43.37 -0.96
C ALA A 230 8.02 -44.72 -0.38
N THR A 231 6.99 -44.71 0.47
CA THR A 231 6.50 -45.91 1.17
C THR A 231 5.40 -46.66 0.39
N ALA A 232 4.84 -46.05 -0.67
CA ALA A 232 3.83 -46.68 -1.54
C ALA A 232 4.43 -47.49 -2.72
N GLY A 233 5.75 -47.43 -2.94
CA GLY A 233 6.43 -47.97 -4.12
C GLY A 233 7.04 -49.37 -4.00
N GLN A 234 6.97 -50.03 -2.84
CA GLN A 234 7.62 -51.33 -2.61
C GLN A 234 6.70 -52.39 -1.98
N GLN A 235 5.70 -52.85 -2.74
CA GLN A 235 5.09 -54.16 -2.52
C GLN A 235 4.86 -54.91 -3.85
N GLN A 236 5.92 -55.52 -4.38
CA GLN A 236 5.81 -56.66 -5.29
C GLN A 236 7.10 -57.50 -5.30
N GLN A 237 7.30 -58.33 -4.28
CA GLN A 237 7.78 -59.73 -4.41
C GLN A 237 7.72 -60.50 -3.08
N GLN A 238 7.90 -61.82 -3.15
CA GLN A 238 7.34 -62.83 -2.25
C GLN A 238 8.19 -63.17 -0.99
N PRO A 239 7.65 -63.94 -0.01
CA PRO A 239 8.12 -63.92 1.37
C PRO A 239 9.14 -65.02 1.71
N GLN A 240 9.92 -64.81 2.78
CA GLN A 240 10.50 -65.90 3.56
C GLN A 240 10.66 -65.55 5.06
N ALA A 241 10.67 -66.62 5.85
CA ALA A 241 10.25 -66.69 7.24
C ALA A 241 11.19 -66.12 8.32
N SER A 242 10.61 -66.05 9.52
CA SER A 242 11.18 -66.44 10.82
C SER A 242 11.91 -65.42 11.73
N GLN A 243 11.23 -65.17 12.86
CA GLN A 243 11.71 -65.29 14.25
C GLN A 243 12.58 -64.20 14.93
N ASN A 244 11.97 -63.70 16.01
CA ASN A 244 12.50 -63.59 17.38
C ASN A 244 13.50 -62.46 17.76
N ASN A 245 12.91 -61.54 18.54
CA ASN A 245 13.32 -61.17 19.91
C ASN A 245 14.48 -60.20 20.20
N SER A 246 14.10 -59.28 21.10
CA SER A 246 14.84 -58.81 22.29
C SER A 246 16.05 -57.89 22.15
N ALA A 247 15.78 -56.62 22.51
CA ALA A 247 16.28 -55.97 23.73
C ALA A 247 17.58 -55.14 23.72
N ASP A 248 17.46 -54.06 24.51
CA ASP A 248 18.46 -53.38 25.34
C ASP A 248 19.58 -52.51 24.74
N LEU A 249 19.39 -51.20 24.95
CA LEU A 249 20.22 -50.37 25.84
C LEU A 249 21.75 -50.61 25.83
N ASN A 250 22.51 -49.61 25.36
CA ASN A 250 23.20 -48.66 26.26
C ASN A 250 24.04 -47.59 25.53
N GLY A 251 23.85 -46.34 25.93
CA GLY A 251 24.85 -45.67 26.80
C GLY A 251 26.14 -45.04 26.24
N VAL A 252 26.26 -43.74 26.54
CA VAL A 252 27.46 -43.08 27.13
C VAL A 252 28.52 -42.45 26.21
N ASN A 253 28.49 -41.11 26.21
CA ASN A 253 29.56 -40.09 26.36
C ASN A 253 30.91 -40.20 25.63
N GLY A 254 31.35 -39.07 25.07
CA GLY A 254 32.72 -38.86 24.57
C GLY A 254 33.02 -37.38 24.22
N VAL A 255 33.22 -36.54 25.23
CA VAL A 255 33.49 -35.08 25.10
C VAL A 255 34.94 -34.81 24.66
N SER A 256 35.16 -33.83 23.78
CA SER A 256 36.04 -32.65 24.03
C SER A 256 36.92 -32.17 22.85
N THR A 257 36.90 -30.85 22.60
CA THR A 257 38.02 -29.94 22.19
C THR A 257 38.88 -30.24 20.93
N VAL A 258 39.46 -29.29 20.17
CA VAL A 258 39.37 -27.82 19.89
C VAL A 258 40.73 -27.41 19.26
N MET A 259 40.77 -26.31 18.50
CA MET A 259 41.95 -25.73 17.78
C MET A 259 42.43 -26.53 16.54
N GLY A 260 42.92 -25.88 15.47
CA GLY A 260 42.96 -24.44 15.19
C GLY A 260 43.80 -24.05 13.96
N SER A 261 43.62 -22.81 13.50
CA SER A 261 44.53 -21.98 12.67
C SER A 261 45.00 -22.41 11.25
N ALA A 262 44.55 -21.59 10.27
CA ALA A 262 45.36 -20.78 9.33
C ALA A 262 45.99 -21.36 8.03
N GLY A 263 46.12 -20.45 7.03
CA GLY A 263 46.74 -20.63 5.69
C GLY A 263 45.74 -21.08 4.63
N ILE A 264 45.28 -20.29 3.64
CA ILE A 264 45.93 -19.35 2.71
C ILE A 264 47.11 -19.96 1.92
N ALA A 265 46.78 -20.48 0.74
CA ALA A 265 47.62 -20.42 -0.46
C ALA A 265 46.69 -20.48 -1.70
N ALA A 266 47.08 -19.82 -2.79
CA ALA A 266 46.32 -19.74 -4.04
C ALA A 266 47.11 -20.36 -5.21
N LEU A 267 46.54 -20.31 -6.42
CA LEU A 267 47.08 -20.73 -7.72
C LEU A 267 47.02 -22.25 -8.00
N ALA A 268 46.92 -22.72 -9.24
CA ALA A 268 46.38 -22.16 -10.49
C ALA A 268 46.33 -23.27 -11.55
N ALA A 269 45.44 -23.13 -12.56
CA ALA A 269 45.35 -23.93 -13.79
C ALA A 269 45.04 -25.45 -13.61
N GLY A 270 44.40 -26.10 -14.57
CA GLY A 270 43.83 -25.60 -15.82
C GLY A 270 42.97 -26.65 -16.53
N THR A 271 42.32 -26.23 -17.62
CA THR A 271 41.89 -27.00 -18.79
C THR A 271 41.80 -28.54 -18.68
N VAL A 272 40.63 -29.11 -19.01
CA VAL A 272 40.43 -29.87 -20.27
C VAL A 272 38.92 -29.95 -20.58
N THR A 273 38.61 -29.88 -21.88
CA THR A 273 37.30 -30.03 -22.53
C THR A 273 36.75 -31.46 -22.47
N LEU A 274 35.43 -31.63 -22.53
CA LEU A 274 34.82 -32.59 -23.45
C LEU A 274 33.38 -32.21 -23.81
N ASP A 275 33.08 -32.15 -25.10
CA ASP A 275 31.72 -32.04 -25.61
C ASP A 275 30.97 -33.38 -25.51
N THR A 276 29.64 -33.34 -25.41
CA THR A 276 28.81 -34.27 -26.21
C THR A 276 27.40 -33.72 -26.41
N HIS A 277 26.96 -33.70 -27.68
CA HIS A 277 25.59 -33.33 -28.07
C HIS A 277 24.55 -34.34 -27.57
N HIS A 278 23.34 -33.86 -27.28
CA HIS A 278 22.17 -34.38 -28.00
C HIS A 278 21.04 -33.34 -28.08
N SER A 279 20.55 -33.14 -29.29
CA SER A 279 19.41 -32.28 -29.63
C SER A 279 18.11 -33.08 -29.69
N VAL A 280 17.01 -32.50 -29.21
CA VAL A 280 15.66 -32.67 -29.82
C VAL A 280 14.98 -31.30 -29.82
N THR A 281 14.25 -31.02 -30.90
CA THR A 281 13.56 -29.76 -31.22
C THR A 281 12.19 -29.66 -30.55
N ASP A 282 11.66 -28.43 -30.41
CA ASP A 282 10.42 -28.08 -31.14
C ASP A 282 10.12 -26.57 -31.19
N VAL A 283 9.52 -26.19 -32.32
CA VAL A 283 8.78 -24.95 -32.68
C VAL A 283 7.79 -24.53 -31.57
N ASN A 284 7.40 -23.27 -31.35
CA ASN A 284 7.27 -22.07 -32.20
C ASN A 284 7.25 -20.80 -31.27
N SER A 285 7.17 -19.53 -31.70
CA SER A 285 7.12 -18.83 -33.00
C SER A 285 7.54 -17.35 -32.80
N GLU A 286 7.75 -16.58 -33.88
CA GLU A 286 8.10 -15.15 -33.86
C GLU A 286 6.90 -14.21 -33.62
N LEU A 287 7.12 -13.08 -32.95
CA LEU A 287 6.37 -11.83 -33.18
C LEU A 287 7.32 -10.61 -33.13
N VAL A 288 7.08 -9.67 -34.03
CA VAL A 288 8.01 -8.65 -34.52
C VAL A 288 8.15 -7.45 -33.56
N ASP A 289 9.39 -7.03 -33.30
CA ASP A 289 9.73 -5.73 -32.69
C ASP A 289 9.45 -4.57 -33.68
N VAL A 290 8.88 -3.47 -33.18
CA VAL A 290 8.79 -2.19 -33.90
C VAL A 290 9.44 -1.09 -33.08
N ASP A 291 10.66 -0.73 -33.44
CA ASP A 291 11.40 0.42 -32.91
C ASP A 291 10.66 1.74 -33.19
N PHE A 292 10.46 2.57 -32.15
CA PHE A 292 10.07 3.96 -32.35
C PHE A 292 11.27 4.90 -32.19
N VAL A 293 11.78 5.38 -33.33
CA VAL A 293 12.91 6.31 -33.42
C VAL A 293 12.49 7.70 -32.93
N SER A 294 13.13 8.19 -31.87
CA SER A 294 12.93 9.55 -31.34
C SER A 294 13.86 10.55 -32.03
N THR A 295 13.44 11.14 -33.15
CA THR A 295 14.14 12.28 -33.77
C THR A 295 13.78 13.60 -33.13
N HIS A 296 14.78 14.29 -32.59
CA HIS A 296 14.67 15.70 -32.20
C HIS A 296 14.44 16.59 -33.42
N ASN A 297 13.65 17.65 -33.27
CA ASN A 297 13.86 18.86 -34.06
C ASN A 297 13.43 20.11 -33.27
N HIS A 298 14.39 20.81 -32.68
CA HIS A 298 14.20 22.18 -32.22
C HIS A 298 14.30 23.12 -33.41
N ARG A 299 13.32 24.01 -33.59
CA ARG A 299 13.54 25.27 -34.31
C ARG A 299 12.81 26.40 -33.59
N ALA A 300 13.57 27.44 -33.25
CA ALA A 300 13.11 28.57 -32.48
C ALA A 300 12.49 29.67 -33.37
N VAL A 301 11.53 30.41 -32.82
CA VAL A 301 11.24 31.80 -33.17
C VAL A 301 10.98 32.56 -31.87
N SER A 302 11.47 33.80 -31.79
CA SER A 302 11.49 34.64 -30.59
C SER A 302 10.81 35.99 -30.81
N SER A 303 9.88 36.35 -29.92
CA SER A 303 9.43 37.73 -29.60
C SER A 303 8.29 37.63 -28.59
N GLY A 304 8.11 38.50 -27.58
CA GLY A 304 8.89 39.67 -27.20
C GLY A 304 8.00 40.72 -26.54
N ASN A 305 8.18 40.94 -25.23
CA ASN A 305 7.78 42.12 -24.45
C ASN A 305 6.30 42.56 -24.28
N SER A 306 5.93 42.66 -22.99
CA SER A 306 5.41 43.87 -22.31
C SER A 306 3.92 44.01 -21.92
N ALA A 307 3.79 44.54 -20.70
CA ALA A 307 2.78 45.46 -20.17
C ALA A 307 1.41 44.93 -19.68
N VAL A 308 1.36 44.83 -18.35
CA VAL A 308 0.24 45.14 -17.43
C VAL A 308 -0.79 46.16 -17.98
N VAL A 309 -2.07 45.82 -17.88
CA VAL A 309 -3.19 46.73 -17.56
C VAL A 309 -4.21 45.93 -16.72
N GLU A 310 -4.68 46.49 -15.60
CA GLU A 310 -5.89 46.05 -14.89
C GLU A 310 -7.11 46.73 -15.52
N ASP A 311 -8.24 46.03 -15.67
CA ASP A 311 -9.54 46.70 -15.57
C ASP A 311 -10.70 45.75 -15.18
N HIS A 312 -11.78 46.33 -14.66
CA HIS A 312 -12.87 45.66 -13.96
C HIS A 312 -14.14 45.44 -14.79
N LEU A 313 -14.88 44.35 -14.49
CA LEU A 313 -16.32 44.09 -14.78
C LEU A 313 -16.67 43.94 -16.29
N ASN A 314 -17.50 42.99 -16.74
CA ASN A 314 -18.88 42.76 -16.29
C ASN A 314 -19.43 41.38 -16.74
N VAL A 315 -20.71 41.11 -16.43
CA VAL A 315 -21.47 39.85 -16.66
C VAL A 315 -22.28 39.87 -17.98
N GLU A 316 -22.61 38.66 -18.50
CA GLU A 316 -23.44 38.35 -19.70
C GLU A 316 -22.76 38.73 -21.05
N ASP A 317 -22.92 38.00 -22.16
CA ASP A 317 -24.08 37.23 -22.63
C ASP A 317 -23.68 36.12 -23.68
N ILE A 318 -24.68 35.46 -24.27
CA ILE A 318 -24.70 34.59 -25.48
C ILE A 318 -24.43 33.09 -25.25
N SER A 319 -25.54 32.40 -24.98
CA SER A 319 -25.80 31.05 -25.48
C SER A 319 -26.26 31.09 -26.95
N ASN A 320 -25.82 30.12 -27.78
CA ASN A 320 -26.63 29.38 -28.77
C ASN A 320 -25.80 28.55 -29.76
N ILE A 321 -26.17 27.27 -29.91
CA ILE A 321 -26.17 26.38 -31.09
C ILE A 321 -26.30 24.95 -30.55
N ALA A 322 -27.22 24.09 -31.00
CA ALA A 322 -28.51 24.31 -31.64
C ALA A 322 -29.35 23.04 -31.42
N ALA A 323 -30.66 23.18 -31.18
CA ALA A 323 -31.60 22.06 -31.21
C ALA A 323 -32.44 22.10 -32.48
N VAL A 324 -32.60 20.94 -33.13
CA VAL A 324 -33.54 20.66 -34.22
C VAL A 324 -34.02 19.23 -33.96
N GLY A 325 -35.30 18.88 -33.90
CA GLY A 325 -36.60 19.57 -33.99
C GLY A 325 -37.68 18.48 -33.83
N ALA A 326 -38.99 18.70 -33.86
CA ALA A 326 -39.82 19.90 -33.85
C ALA A 326 -41.28 19.47 -33.52
N ASN A 327 -42.11 20.41 -33.03
CA ASN A 327 -43.58 20.43 -33.19
C ASN A 327 -44.43 19.30 -32.49
N GLN A 328 -45.65 19.54 -31.97
CA GLN A 328 -46.55 20.71 -32.03
C GLN A 328 -47.62 20.70 -30.91
N HIS A 329 -48.12 21.90 -30.54
CA HIS A 329 -49.44 22.23 -29.94
C HIS A 329 -49.96 21.60 -28.61
N LEU A 330 -49.73 22.34 -27.51
CA LEU A 330 -50.73 23.11 -26.70
C LEU A 330 -52.26 22.95 -26.96
N PRO A 331 -53.18 23.31 -26.00
CA PRO A 331 -52.99 23.65 -24.57
C PRO A 331 -54.06 23.15 -23.54
N ALA A 332 -53.71 23.27 -22.25
CA ALA A 332 -54.50 23.69 -21.07
C ALA A 332 -55.97 23.25 -20.82
N ASN A 333 -56.21 22.63 -19.65
CA ASN A 333 -56.97 23.17 -18.51
C ASN A 333 -57.00 22.11 -17.37
N HIS A 334 -56.76 22.35 -16.07
CA HIS A 334 -57.26 23.31 -15.06
C HIS A 334 -58.18 22.59 -14.03
N ALA A 335 -57.75 22.60 -12.76
CA ALA A 335 -58.52 22.39 -11.51
C ALA A 335 -59.28 21.07 -11.23
N GLY A 336 -58.99 20.47 -10.06
CA GLY A 336 -59.96 20.56 -8.96
C GLY A 336 -60.63 19.29 -8.40
N HIS A 337 -60.15 18.87 -7.23
CA HIS A 337 -60.93 18.41 -6.05
C HIS A 337 -61.71 17.05 -6.03
N VAL A 338 -61.24 16.17 -5.12
CA VAL A 338 -61.97 15.53 -3.98
C VAL A 338 -63.36 14.88 -4.20
N GLY A 339 -63.50 13.58 -3.86
CA GLY A 339 -64.76 13.08 -3.25
C GLY A 339 -65.17 11.60 -3.35
N HIS A 340 -64.71 10.75 -2.42
CA HIS A 340 -65.44 9.66 -1.73
C HIS A 340 -66.14 8.44 -2.43
N HIS A 341 -65.79 7.26 -1.88
CA HIS A 341 -66.61 6.09 -1.47
C HIS A 341 -66.97 4.88 -2.38
N ASN A 342 -66.43 3.72 -1.94
CA ASN A 342 -67.01 2.37 -1.78
C ASN A 342 -67.92 1.72 -2.86
N HIS A 343 -67.50 0.57 -3.41
CA HIS A 343 -67.83 -0.77 -2.85
C HIS A 343 -67.12 -1.95 -3.57
N HIS A 344 -67.08 -3.12 -2.92
CA HIS A 344 -66.42 -4.36 -3.36
C HIS A 344 -66.92 -4.97 -4.68
N SER A 345 -66.00 -5.56 -5.46
CA SER A 345 -66.12 -6.95 -5.95
C SER A 345 -64.73 -7.55 -6.25
N THR A 346 -64.60 -8.87 -6.17
CA THR A 346 -63.36 -9.64 -6.29
C THR A 346 -63.13 -10.18 -7.70
N SER A 347 -61.95 -9.96 -8.29
CA SER A 347 -61.19 -10.94 -9.09
C SER A 347 -60.09 -10.24 -9.92
N GLU A 348 -58.83 -10.34 -9.51
CA GLU A 348 -57.69 -10.70 -10.37
C GLU A 348 -56.45 -10.88 -9.49
N LEU A 349 -55.61 -11.86 -9.81
CA LEU A 349 -54.60 -12.40 -8.90
C LEU A 349 -53.23 -12.41 -9.59
N TRP A 350 -52.24 -11.80 -8.92
CA TRP A 350 -50.80 -11.77 -9.26
C TRP A 350 -50.32 -10.82 -10.38
N THR A 351 -50.31 -9.50 -10.06
CA THR A 351 -49.23 -8.60 -10.51
C THR A 351 -48.89 -7.60 -9.40
N GLU A 352 -48.05 -8.00 -8.44
CA GLU A 352 -47.39 -7.06 -7.53
C GLU A 352 -45.94 -7.50 -7.29
N ASN A 353 -44.99 -6.66 -7.71
CA ASN A 353 -43.63 -6.72 -7.21
C ASN A 353 -43.65 -6.39 -5.70
N PRO A 354 -42.83 -7.02 -4.85
CA PRO A 354 -42.75 -6.67 -3.44
C PRO A 354 -42.36 -5.19 -3.29
N PRO A 355 -42.93 -4.46 -2.33
CA PRO A 355 -42.75 -3.02 -2.23
C PRO A 355 -41.28 -2.68 -1.93
N SER A 356 -40.68 -1.87 -2.80
CA SER A 356 -39.43 -1.17 -2.52
C SER A 356 -39.51 -0.51 -1.15
N SER A 357 -38.50 -0.72 -0.30
CA SER A 357 -38.47 -0.23 1.09
C SER A 357 -38.24 1.30 1.20
N ALA A 358 -38.78 2.08 0.26
CA ALA A 358 -38.72 3.53 0.15
C ALA A 358 -39.99 4.19 0.73
N SER A 359 -40.52 3.67 1.85
CA SER A 359 -41.55 4.34 2.65
C SER A 359 -41.57 3.82 4.10
N SER A 360 -40.56 4.21 4.87
CA SER A 360 -40.68 4.33 6.33
C SER A 360 -40.53 5.80 6.66
N GLY A 361 -41.50 6.36 7.40
CA GLY A 361 -41.58 7.81 7.64
C GLY A 361 -40.29 8.40 8.20
N PHE A 362 -40.01 9.64 7.80
CA PHE A 362 -38.82 10.40 8.22
C PHE A 362 -38.84 10.65 9.73
N SER A 363 -38.26 9.71 10.48
CA SER A 363 -37.80 9.93 11.84
C SER A 363 -36.30 10.24 11.78
N ASP A 364 -35.92 11.50 12.02
CA ASP A 364 -34.51 11.91 12.11
C ASP A 364 -33.76 11.18 13.26
N ASP A 365 -34.52 10.63 14.21
CA ASP A 365 -34.07 9.92 15.41
C ASP A 365 -33.23 8.66 15.12
N ASP A 366 -33.48 8.00 13.98
CA ASP A 366 -32.77 6.77 13.59
C ASP A 366 -31.35 7.04 13.04
N SER A 367 -31.09 8.28 12.61
CA SER A 367 -29.84 8.68 11.94
C SER A 367 -28.68 8.91 12.93
N LEU A 368 -27.46 9.05 12.42
CA LEU A 368 -26.26 9.40 13.21
C LEU A 368 -26.25 10.86 13.76
N ALA A 369 -27.43 11.49 13.82
CA ALA A 369 -27.66 12.83 14.35
C ALA A 369 -27.81 12.91 15.86
N GLY A 370 -28.08 11.78 16.53
CA GLY A 370 -28.45 11.72 17.95
C GLY A 370 -27.53 12.47 18.93
N ALA A 371 -28.07 12.79 20.10
CA ALA A 371 -27.32 13.33 21.24
C ALA A 371 -26.69 12.24 22.12
N GLU A 372 -26.97 10.96 21.84
CA GLU A 372 -26.30 9.83 22.48
C GLU A 372 -24.82 9.75 22.05
N GLY A 373 -23.92 9.60 23.02
CA GLY A 373 -22.47 9.57 22.81
C GLY A 373 -21.75 10.60 23.69
N ASP A 374 -20.52 10.93 23.30
CA ASP A 374 -19.69 11.95 23.94
C ASP A 374 -19.23 12.99 22.88
N PRO A 375 -20.16 13.78 22.31
CA PRO A 375 -19.86 14.75 21.27
C PRO A 375 -19.00 15.89 21.81
N LYS A 376 -17.90 16.18 21.11
CA LYS A 376 -16.89 17.17 21.53
C LYS A 376 -16.68 18.23 20.46
N THR A 377 -16.40 19.46 20.88
CA THR A 377 -15.87 20.50 19.98
C THR A 377 -14.48 20.10 19.49
N ILE A 378 -13.99 20.75 18.43
CA ILE A 378 -12.67 20.38 17.90
C ILE A 378 -11.53 20.66 18.91
N GLU A 379 -11.65 21.71 19.74
CA GLU A 379 -10.70 22.01 20.81
C GLU A 379 -10.69 20.91 21.87
N GLN A 380 -11.87 20.40 22.23
CA GLN A 380 -12.02 19.28 23.16
C GLN A 380 -11.48 17.96 22.57
N ILE A 381 -11.61 17.75 21.25
CA ILE A 381 -10.99 16.61 20.56
C ILE A 381 -9.47 16.75 20.55
N VAL A 382 -8.93 17.92 20.23
CA VAL A 382 -7.48 18.20 20.31
C VAL A 382 -6.94 17.95 21.71
N GLN A 383 -7.64 18.45 22.74
CA GLN A 383 -7.25 18.24 24.13
C GLN A 383 -7.31 16.76 24.53
N MET A 384 -8.36 16.04 24.14
CA MET A 384 -8.50 14.60 24.42
C MET A 384 -7.44 13.75 23.70
N VAL A 385 -7.08 14.10 22.46
CA VAL A 385 -5.97 13.47 21.71
C VAL A 385 -4.62 13.79 22.38
N ARG A 386 -4.42 15.02 22.85
CA ARG A 386 -3.24 15.42 23.64
C ARG A 386 -3.19 14.78 25.01
N GLU A 387 -4.29 14.48 25.68
CA GLU A 387 -4.28 13.79 26.98
C GLU A 387 -4.01 12.29 26.82
N ARG A 388 -4.69 11.65 25.88
CA ARG A 388 -4.61 10.19 25.67
C ARG A 388 -3.36 9.72 24.92
N GLY A 389 -2.85 10.55 24.01
CA GLY A 389 -1.79 10.17 23.08
C GLY A 389 -2.15 8.96 22.21
N LYS A 390 -1.16 8.48 21.45
CA LYS A 390 -1.34 7.32 20.57
C LYS A 390 -1.79 6.06 21.32
N MET A 391 -1.15 5.74 22.45
CA MET A 391 -1.46 4.52 23.21
C MET A 391 -2.85 4.56 23.87
N GLY A 392 -3.31 5.72 24.34
CA GLY A 392 -4.68 5.87 24.86
C GLY A 392 -5.75 5.67 23.80
N LEU A 393 -5.54 6.20 22.57
CA LEU A 393 -6.46 5.97 21.45
C LEU A 393 -6.44 4.51 20.96
N ILE A 394 -5.27 3.84 20.98
CA ILE A 394 -5.17 2.40 20.68
C ILE A 394 -5.87 1.56 21.76
N ARG A 395 -5.81 1.95 23.03
CA ARG A 395 -6.52 1.30 24.14
C ARG A 395 -8.04 1.41 23.96
N GLU A 396 -8.55 2.60 23.66
CA GLU A 396 -9.98 2.79 23.37
C GLU A 396 -10.43 1.98 22.15
N TYR A 397 -9.66 1.95 21.06
CA TYR A 397 -9.97 1.08 19.93
C TYR A 397 -9.97 -0.41 20.32
N THR A 398 -9.10 -0.82 21.25
CA THR A 398 -9.05 -2.21 21.75
C THR A 398 -10.31 -2.56 22.53
N GLU A 399 -10.87 -1.63 23.30
CA GLU A 399 -12.18 -1.80 23.97
C GLU A 399 -13.32 -1.95 22.93
N ILE A 400 -13.38 -1.08 21.91
CA ILE A 400 -14.36 -1.16 20.81
C ILE A 400 -14.25 -2.50 20.07
N LYS A 401 -13.02 -2.98 19.85
CA LYS A 401 -12.73 -4.24 19.17
C LYS A 401 -13.06 -5.47 20.01
N ALA A 402 -12.97 -5.38 21.34
CA ALA A 402 -13.26 -6.47 22.26
C ALA A 402 -14.76 -6.76 22.41
N ARG A 403 -15.64 -5.81 22.09
CA ARG A 403 -17.10 -6.03 22.09
C ARG A 403 -17.48 -7.04 21.01
N ALA A 404 -18.29 -8.02 21.39
CA ALA A 404 -18.86 -8.98 20.47
C ALA A 404 -19.81 -8.29 19.47
N PRO A 405 -19.93 -8.80 18.24
CA PRO A 405 -21.00 -8.40 17.32
C PRO A 405 -22.39 -8.62 17.96
N ASP A 406 -23.25 -7.62 17.84
CA ASP A 406 -24.62 -7.56 18.35
C ASP A 406 -25.67 -8.15 17.39
N GLY A 407 -25.31 -8.38 16.13
CA GLY A 407 -26.17 -9.00 15.10
C GLY A 407 -25.78 -10.43 14.70
N THR A 408 -26.64 -11.07 13.89
CA THR A 408 -26.43 -12.43 13.36
C THR A 408 -25.81 -12.42 11.96
N PHE A 409 -25.26 -13.58 11.55
CA PHE A 409 -24.55 -13.78 10.26
C PHE A 409 -25.09 -14.99 9.49
N THR A 410 -26.37 -15.29 9.63
CA THR A 410 -27.03 -16.54 9.20
C THR A 410 -26.99 -16.69 7.69
N HIS A 411 -27.43 -15.67 6.94
CA HIS A 411 -27.45 -15.69 5.48
C HIS A 411 -26.04 -15.78 4.90
N ALA A 412 -25.08 -15.06 5.51
CA ALA A 412 -23.68 -15.09 5.10
C ALA A 412 -22.99 -16.44 5.32
N LYS A 413 -23.53 -17.27 6.24
CA LYS A 413 -23.03 -18.63 6.56
C LYS A 413 -23.77 -19.75 5.80
N LEU A 414 -24.84 -19.45 5.06
CA LEU A 414 -25.54 -20.45 4.23
C LEU A 414 -24.55 -21.05 3.21
N ARG A 415 -24.62 -22.37 3.01
CA ARG A 415 -23.66 -23.15 2.20
C ARG A 415 -23.40 -22.53 0.81
N ASN A 416 -24.44 -22.04 0.14
CA ASN A 416 -24.35 -21.49 -1.21
C ASN A 416 -23.75 -20.07 -1.20
N ASN A 417 -23.95 -19.32 -0.11
CA ASN A 417 -23.47 -17.96 0.10
C ASN A 417 -22.01 -17.91 0.58
N LEU A 418 -21.49 -18.96 1.22
CA LEU A 418 -20.09 -19.05 1.67
C LEU A 418 -19.11 -18.67 0.55
N SER A 419 -19.38 -19.10 -0.68
CA SER A 419 -18.51 -18.84 -1.83
C SER A 419 -18.57 -17.39 -2.34
N LYS A 420 -19.65 -16.65 -2.03
CA LYS A 420 -19.80 -15.22 -2.37
C LYS A 420 -19.00 -14.31 -1.42
N ASN A 421 -18.51 -14.81 -0.29
CA ASN A 421 -17.63 -14.08 0.63
C ASN A 421 -16.16 -14.12 0.16
N ARG A 422 -15.49 -12.95 0.11
CA ARG A 422 -14.04 -12.86 -0.16
C ARG A 422 -13.19 -13.37 1.00
N TYR A 423 -13.70 -13.21 2.22
CA TYR A 423 -13.02 -13.57 3.47
C TYR A 423 -14.01 -14.32 4.36
N THR A 424 -13.62 -15.48 4.87
CA THR A 424 -14.48 -16.35 5.70
C THR A 424 -14.73 -15.77 7.10
N ASP A 425 -13.87 -14.85 7.54
CA ASP A 425 -13.91 -14.14 8.83
C ASP A 425 -14.55 -12.74 8.74
N VAL A 426 -14.91 -12.25 7.55
CA VAL A 426 -15.57 -10.94 7.36
C VAL A 426 -16.90 -11.11 6.64
N LEU A 427 -17.94 -11.28 7.44
CA LEU A 427 -19.32 -11.53 7.00
C LEU A 427 -20.19 -10.29 7.21
N CYS A 428 -21.22 -10.11 6.37
CA CYS A 428 -22.25 -9.09 6.57
C CYS A 428 -23.27 -9.51 7.63
N TYR A 429 -23.76 -8.56 8.42
CA TYR A 429 -24.89 -8.80 9.33
C TYR A 429 -26.18 -9.10 8.58
N ASP A 430 -27.08 -9.89 9.20
CA ASP A 430 -28.39 -10.21 8.62
C ASP A 430 -29.36 -9.01 8.61
N HIS A 431 -29.43 -8.21 9.68
CA HIS A 431 -30.46 -7.18 9.87
C HIS A 431 -30.29 -5.94 9.00
N SER A 432 -29.07 -5.68 8.54
CA SER A 432 -28.69 -4.52 7.73
C SER A 432 -28.15 -4.91 6.36
N ARG A 433 -28.22 -6.19 5.95
CA ARG A 433 -27.70 -6.62 4.64
C ARG A 433 -28.45 -5.94 3.51
N VAL A 434 -27.75 -5.67 2.41
CA VAL A 434 -28.44 -5.40 1.15
C VAL A 434 -29.02 -6.73 0.64
N VAL A 435 -30.33 -6.75 0.43
CA VAL A 435 -31.06 -7.89 -0.13
C VAL A 435 -31.25 -7.60 -1.62
N LEU A 436 -30.76 -8.48 -2.48
CA LEU A 436 -31.04 -8.42 -3.91
C LEU A 436 -32.40 -9.06 -4.21
N SER A 437 -33.05 -8.62 -5.29
CA SER A 437 -34.24 -9.32 -5.81
C SER A 437 -33.94 -10.82 -6.09
N GLN A 438 -34.94 -11.70 -5.98
CA GLN A 438 -34.72 -13.10 -6.33
C GLN A 438 -34.87 -13.31 -7.84
N GLU A 439 -33.92 -14.01 -8.44
CA GLU A 439 -33.97 -14.43 -9.85
C GLU A 439 -34.29 -15.93 -9.95
N GLU A 440 -35.11 -16.31 -10.94
CA GLU A 440 -35.45 -17.71 -11.27
C GLU A 440 -35.98 -18.55 -10.08
N ASP A 441 -36.66 -17.90 -9.13
CA ASP A 441 -37.13 -18.47 -7.86
C ASP A 441 -36.01 -19.12 -7.00
N ASP A 442 -34.72 -18.81 -7.27
CA ASP A 442 -33.59 -19.27 -6.47
C ASP A 442 -33.36 -18.35 -5.26
N PRO A 443 -33.64 -18.80 -4.02
CA PRO A 443 -33.47 -17.98 -2.82
C PRO A 443 -32.01 -17.68 -2.48
N THR A 444 -31.02 -18.21 -3.21
CA THR A 444 -29.59 -17.96 -3.02
C THR A 444 -29.08 -16.76 -3.84
N THR A 445 -29.91 -16.25 -4.75
CA THR A 445 -29.61 -15.07 -5.57
C THR A 445 -29.74 -13.76 -4.79
N ASP A 446 -30.47 -13.76 -3.66
CA ASP A 446 -30.73 -12.59 -2.81
C ASP A 446 -29.49 -12.03 -2.07
N TYR A 447 -28.41 -12.81 -2.04
CA TYR A 447 -27.27 -12.58 -1.16
C TYR A 447 -26.10 -11.88 -1.86
N ILE A 448 -25.67 -10.76 -1.27
CA ILE A 448 -24.39 -10.10 -1.48
C ILE A 448 -23.78 -9.72 -0.12
N ASN A 449 -22.44 -9.78 0.02
CA ASN A 449 -21.76 -9.32 1.24
C ASN A 449 -21.63 -7.79 1.26
N ALA A 450 -22.76 -7.13 1.55
CA ALA A 450 -22.90 -5.70 1.69
C ALA A 450 -23.88 -5.38 2.84
N ASN A 451 -23.66 -4.27 3.55
CA ASN A 451 -24.62 -3.75 4.52
C ASN A 451 -24.92 -2.28 4.21
N PHE A 452 -26.17 -1.87 4.43
CA PHE A 452 -26.50 -0.45 4.56
C PHE A 452 -25.84 0.11 5.82
N VAL A 453 -25.36 1.36 5.72
CA VAL A 453 -24.79 2.12 6.83
C VAL A 453 -25.35 3.53 6.76
N ASP A 454 -25.76 4.08 7.90
CA ASP A 454 -26.30 5.42 8.00
C ASP A 454 -25.19 6.48 7.90
N GLY A 455 -25.61 7.68 7.51
CA GLY A 455 -24.81 8.89 7.53
C GLY A 455 -25.36 9.90 8.53
N TYR A 456 -24.65 11.02 8.64
CA TYR A 456 -25.11 12.13 9.47
C TYR A 456 -26.42 12.70 8.92
N LYS A 457 -27.50 12.63 9.72
CA LYS A 457 -28.87 13.02 9.33
C LYS A 457 -29.37 12.33 8.04
N GLN A 458 -28.91 11.11 7.75
CA GLN A 458 -29.33 10.38 6.55
C GLN A 458 -29.34 8.86 6.80
N LYS A 459 -30.52 8.26 6.81
CA LYS A 459 -30.66 6.79 6.85
C LYS A 459 -30.19 6.17 5.53
N ASN A 460 -29.50 5.02 5.59
CA ASN A 460 -28.93 4.31 4.46
C ASN A 460 -28.04 5.18 3.54
N ALA A 461 -27.27 6.13 4.09
CA ALA A 461 -26.42 7.02 3.30
C ALA A 461 -25.34 6.28 2.48
N TYR A 462 -24.91 5.10 2.94
CA TYR A 462 -23.89 4.29 2.30
C TYR A 462 -24.30 2.83 2.17
N ILE A 463 -23.69 2.16 1.20
CA ILE A 463 -23.60 0.70 1.15
C ILE A 463 -22.13 0.31 1.35
N SER A 464 -21.84 -0.34 2.48
CA SER A 464 -20.51 -0.83 2.83
C SER A 464 -20.36 -2.29 2.38
N THR A 465 -19.48 -2.52 1.40
CA THR A 465 -19.34 -3.83 0.73
C THR A 465 -17.89 -4.28 0.56
N GLN A 466 -17.68 -5.58 0.39
CA GLN A 466 -16.39 -6.15 0.00
C GLN A 466 -16.00 -5.74 -1.44
N GLY A 467 -14.72 -5.82 -1.78
CA GLY A 467 -14.30 -5.67 -3.18
C GLY A 467 -14.82 -6.85 -4.01
N PRO A 468 -15.65 -6.64 -5.06
CA PRO A 468 -16.31 -7.71 -5.81
C PRO A 468 -15.37 -8.84 -6.21
N LEU A 469 -15.83 -10.09 -6.08
CA LEU A 469 -15.16 -11.26 -6.68
C LEU A 469 -15.59 -11.35 -8.15
N PRO A 470 -14.80 -11.98 -9.05
CA PRO A 470 -15.22 -12.17 -10.45
C PRO A 470 -16.63 -12.77 -10.58
N LYS A 471 -16.97 -13.74 -9.72
CA LYS A 471 -18.30 -14.38 -9.65
C LYS A 471 -19.40 -13.59 -8.95
N THR A 472 -19.06 -12.51 -8.22
CA THR A 472 -20.06 -11.61 -7.58
C THR A 472 -20.07 -10.24 -8.26
N SER A 473 -19.44 -10.09 -9.43
CA SER A 473 -19.50 -8.82 -10.18
C SER A 473 -20.91 -8.57 -10.73
N TYR A 474 -21.64 -9.63 -11.10
CA TYR A 474 -23.06 -9.50 -11.47
C TYR A 474 -23.92 -9.07 -10.27
N ASP A 475 -23.82 -9.78 -9.14
CA ASP A 475 -24.48 -9.40 -7.87
C ASP A 475 -24.21 -7.93 -7.51
N PHE A 476 -22.97 -7.45 -7.71
CA PHE A 476 -22.60 -6.06 -7.43
C PHE A 476 -23.27 -5.06 -8.37
N TRP A 477 -23.33 -5.32 -9.68
CA TRP A 477 -24.01 -4.42 -10.62
C TRP A 477 -25.53 -4.46 -10.49
N ARG A 478 -26.09 -5.62 -10.12
CA ARG A 478 -27.48 -5.72 -9.63
C ARG A 478 -27.72 -4.82 -8.43
N MET A 479 -26.84 -4.86 -7.43
CA MET A 479 -26.93 -3.97 -6.26
C MET A 479 -26.88 -2.48 -6.63
N VAL A 480 -25.94 -2.07 -7.49
CA VAL A 480 -25.84 -0.69 -8.00
C VAL A 480 -27.15 -0.26 -8.66
N TRP A 481 -27.73 -1.12 -9.49
CA TRP A 481 -28.96 -0.85 -10.23
C TRP A 481 -30.20 -0.80 -9.32
N GLU A 482 -30.44 -1.84 -8.53
CA GLU A 482 -31.61 -1.98 -7.65
C GLU A 482 -31.64 -0.88 -6.56
N GLN A 483 -30.48 -0.40 -6.12
CA GLN A 483 -30.37 0.67 -5.10
C GLN A 483 -30.18 2.08 -5.69
N HIS A 484 -30.30 2.22 -7.02
CA HIS A 484 -30.17 3.48 -7.76
C HIS A 484 -28.85 4.24 -7.48
N CYS A 485 -27.77 3.54 -7.12
CA CYS A 485 -26.51 4.16 -6.69
C CYS A 485 -25.86 4.96 -7.83
N LEU A 486 -25.55 6.23 -7.57
CA LEU A 486 -24.92 7.15 -8.52
C LEU A 486 -23.39 7.16 -8.43
N LEU A 487 -22.85 6.87 -7.25
CA LEU A 487 -21.45 7.02 -6.91
C LEU A 487 -20.89 5.76 -6.25
N ILE A 488 -19.75 5.28 -6.76
CA ILE A 488 -18.98 4.17 -6.20
C ILE A 488 -17.62 4.69 -5.74
N VAL A 489 -17.29 4.49 -4.47
CA VAL A 489 -16.00 4.84 -3.85
C VAL A 489 -15.18 3.58 -3.57
N MET A 490 -14.09 3.41 -4.32
CA MET A 490 -13.15 2.29 -4.22
C MET A 490 -11.86 2.72 -3.53
N THR A 491 -11.61 2.25 -2.31
CA THR A 491 -10.43 2.64 -1.49
C THR A 491 -9.28 1.63 -1.56
N THR A 492 -9.13 0.90 -2.67
CA THR A 492 -8.11 -0.15 -2.85
C THR A 492 -7.73 -0.30 -4.33
N ARG A 493 -6.52 -0.78 -4.61
CA ARG A 493 -6.17 -1.26 -5.96
C ARG A 493 -6.72 -2.68 -6.15
N VAL A 494 -6.96 -3.11 -7.39
CA VAL A 494 -7.40 -4.50 -7.68
C VAL A 494 -6.40 -5.53 -7.12
N MET A 495 -5.10 -5.25 -7.29
CA MET A 495 -3.99 -5.99 -6.71
C MET A 495 -3.16 -5.09 -5.80
N GLU A 496 -2.88 -5.54 -4.57
CA GLU A 496 -1.93 -4.90 -3.65
C GLU A 496 -0.89 -5.93 -3.21
N ARG A 497 0.40 -5.65 -3.48
CA ARG A 497 1.53 -6.58 -3.23
C ARG A 497 1.34 -8.01 -3.75
N GLY A 498 0.84 -8.14 -4.98
CA GLY A 498 0.59 -9.45 -5.58
C GLY A 498 -0.58 -10.23 -4.95
N ARG A 499 -1.40 -9.60 -4.11
CA ARG A 499 -2.64 -10.19 -3.56
C ARG A 499 -3.86 -9.48 -4.12
N ALA A 500 -4.82 -10.27 -4.63
CA ALA A 500 -6.10 -9.73 -5.08
C ALA A 500 -6.88 -9.13 -3.91
N LYS A 501 -7.22 -7.86 -4.02
CA LYS A 501 -8.04 -7.10 -3.07
C LYS A 501 -9.45 -6.88 -3.58
N CYS A 502 -9.58 -6.72 -4.89
CA CYS A 502 -10.83 -6.57 -5.63
C CYS A 502 -10.73 -7.38 -6.93
N GLY A 503 -11.83 -7.65 -7.62
CA GLY A 503 -11.83 -7.99 -9.05
C GLY A 503 -11.83 -6.73 -9.90
N GLN A 504 -11.46 -6.86 -11.18
CA GLN A 504 -11.69 -5.83 -12.18
C GLN A 504 -13.15 -5.98 -12.66
N TYR A 505 -14.05 -5.21 -12.06
CA TYR A 505 -15.51 -5.32 -12.30
C TYR A 505 -16.06 -4.24 -13.24
N TRP A 506 -15.18 -3.39 -13.79
CA TRP A 506 -15.45 -2.38 -14.81
C TRP A 506 -14.30 -2.39 -15.82
N GLU A 507 -14.49 -1.83 -17.02
CA GLU A 507 -13.46 -1.80 -18.05
C GLU A 507 -12.45 -0.65 -17.80
N PRO A 508 -11.15 -0.92 -17.60
CA PRO A 508 -10.15 0.12 -17.34
C PRO A 508 -9.71 0.91 -18.59
N THR A 509 -10.41 0.78 -19.73
CA THR A 509 -10.11 1.46 -21.00
C THR A 509 -11.30 2.31 -21.46
N GLU A 510 -11.07 3.57 -21.87
CA GLU A 510 -12.10 4.43 -22.45
C GLU A 510 -12.72 3.80 -23.71
N GLY A 511 -14.05 3.92 -23.83
CA GLY A 511 -14.84 3.31 -24.91
C GLY A 511 -15.02 1.79 -24.79
N GLY A 512 -14.27 1.12 -23.91
CA GLY A 512 -14.38 -0.32 -23.68
C GLY A 512 -15.68 -0.71 -22.98
N MET A 513 -16.06 -1.99 -23.10
CA MET A 513 -17.33 -2.52 -22.62
C MET A 513 -17.17 -3.89 -21.94
N LEU A 514 -17.98 -4.14 -20.92
CA LEU A 514 -18.11 -5.44 -20.26
C LEU A 514 -19.60 -5.78 -20.06
N GLU A 515 -19.92 -7.07 -20.07
CA GLU A 515 -21.28 -7.56 -19.80
C GLU A 515 -21.30 -8.44 -18.54
N TYR A 516 -22.26 -8.16 -17.66
CA TYR A 516 -22.54 -8.94 -16.46
C TYR A 516 -24.04 -9.25 -16.43
N GLY A 517 -24.41 -10.47 -16.83
CA GLY A 517 -25.81 -10.90 -16.93
C GLY A 517 -26.64 -9.94 -17.78
N SER A 518 -27.64 -9.30 -17.17
CA SER A 518 -28.51 -8.32 -17.83
C SER A 518 -27.93 -6.91 -17.99
N PHE A 519 -26.69 -6.64 -17.58
CA PHE A 519 -26.09 -5.30 -17.66
C PHE A 519 -24.92 -5.26 -18.64
N ARG A 520 -24.99 -4.34 -19.60
CA ARG A 520 -23.85 -3.90 -20.39
C ARG A 520 -23.31 -2.62 -19.79
N LEU A 521 -22.03 -2.62 -19.46
CA LEU A 521 -21.29 -1.48 -18.96
C LEU A 521 -20.41 -0.93 -20.07
N ARG A 522 -20.32 0.39 -20.15
CA ARG A 522 -19.38 1.08 -21.04
C ARG A 522 -18.63 2.14 -20.24
N THR A 523 -17.31 2.16 -20.39
CA THR A 523 -16.47 3.20 -19.82
C THR A 523 -16.47 4.42 -20.73
N MET A 524 -16.99 5.53 -20.24
CA MET A 524 -17.23 6.75 -21.03
C MET A 524 -16.03 7.70 -20.99
N SER A 525 -15.41 7.86 -19.82
CA SER A 525 -14.16 8.62 -19.65
C SER A 525 -13.37 8.13 -18.43
N ILE A 526 -12.06 8.39 -18.40
CA ILE A 526 -11.15 8.07 -17.30
C ILE A 526 -10.26 9.29 -17.00
N GLU A 527 -10.43 9.90 -15.83
CA GLU A 527 -9.60 10.99 -15.34
C GLU A 527 -8.69 10.50 -14.22
N THR A 528 -7.36 10.63 -14.35
CA THR A 528 -6.41 10.22 -13.31
C THR A 528 -5.57 11.39 -12.83
N ASN A 529 -5.46 11.53 -11.51
CA ASN A 529 -4.51 12.42 -10.84
C ASN A 529 -3.59 11.63 -9.88
N GLU A 530 -2.77 12.31 -9.09
CA GLU A 530 -1.80 11.70 -8.17
C GLU A 530 -2.47 10.83 -7.08
N ASP A 531 -3.65 11.23 -6.61
CA ASP A 531 -4.31 10.60 -5.45
C ASP A 531 -5.42 9.61 -5.84
N TYR A 532 -6.12 9.85 -6.94
CA TYR A 532 -7.27 9.06 -7.37
C TYR A 532 -7.51 9.05 -8.88
N THR A 533 -8.30 8.06 -9.31
CA THR A 533 -8.84 7.96 -10.67
C THR A 533 -10.37 8.03 -10.59
N VAL A 534 -10.98 8.80 -11.48
CA VAL A 534 -12.43 8.87 -11.71
C VAL A 534 -12.74 8.18 -13.04
N VAL A 535 -13.79 7.39 -13.08
CA VAL A 535 -14.28 6.68 -14.26
C VAL A 535 -15.77 6.91 -14.37
N GLU A 536 -16.23 7.55 -15.44
CA GLU A 536 -17.66 7.69 -15.72
C GLU A 536 -18.15 6.46 -16.51
N LEU A 537 -19.20 5.82 -16.02
CA LEU A 537 -19.72 4.56 -16.56
C LEU A 537 -21.17 4.72 -17.04
N GLU A 538 -21.47 4.26 -18.26
CA GLU A 538 -22.84 4.01 -18.72
C GLU A 538 -23.21 2.56 -18.34
N ILE A 539 -24.33 2.39 -17.64
CA ILE A 539 -24.94 1.09 -17.35
C ILE A 539 -26.23 0.99 -18.17
N ARG A 540 -26.31 0.01 -19.07
CA ARG A 540 -27.52 -0.33 -19.82
C ARG A 540 -28.08 -1.67 -19.35
N ASN A 541 -29.34 -1.68 -18.93
CA ASN A 541 -30.07 -2.92 -18.68
C ASN A 541 -30.60 -3.47 -20.00
N ILE A 542 -30.03 -4.57 -20.49
CA ILE A 542 -30.36 -5.13 -21.81
C ILE A 542 -31.78 -5.74 -21.87
N LYS A 543 -32.44 -5.95 -20.73
CA LYS A 543 -33.83 -6.46 -20.66
C LYS A 543 -34.86 -5.32 -20.81
N THR A 544 -34.54 -4.10 -20.37
CA THR A 544 -35.46 -2.93 -20.37
C THR A 544 -35.03 -1.80 -21.31
N ASP A 545 -33.81 -1.86 -21.84
CA ASP A 545 -33.07 -0.79 -22.53
C ASP A 545 -32.92 0.53 -21.74
N GLU A 546 -33.22 0.51 -20.44
CA GLU A 546 -32.97 1.63 -19.55
C GLU A 546 -31.46 1.85 -19.38
N VAL A 547 -31.05 3.13 -19.33
CA VAL A 547 -29.65 3.55 -19.23
C VAL A 547 -29.48 4.47 -18.02
N ARG A 548 -28.42 4.23 -17.23
CA ARG A 548 -28.05 5.07 -16.08
C ARG A 548 -26.54 5.38 -16.11
N CYS A 549 -26.16 6.57 -15.67
CA CYS A 549 -24.77 6.94 -15.48
C CYS A 549 -24.34 6.74 -14.02
N VAL A 550 -23.15 6.18 -13.82
CA VAL A 550 -22.55 5.97 -12.49
C VAL A 550 -21.10 6.44 -12.51
N SER A 551 -20.74 7.28 -11.55
CA SER A 551 -19.38 7.78 -11.38
C SER A 551 -18.61 6.86 -10.43
N HIS A 552 -17.45 6.37 -10.84
CA HIS A 552 -16.61 5.44 -10.07
C HIS A 552 -15.29 6.11 -9.69
N TRP A 553 -15.00 6.13 -8.39
CA TRP A 553 -13.92 6.91 -7.79
C TRP A 553 -12.96 5.98 -7.05
N GLN A 554 -11.81 5.70 -7.67
CA GLN A 554 -10.76 4.88 -7.07
C GLN A 554 -9.69 5.73 -6.39
N PHE A 555 -9.65 5.71 -5.05
CA PHE A 555 -8.55 6.29 -4.28
C PHE A 555 -7.32 5.38 -4.33
N THR A 556 -6.22 5.89 -4.90
CA THR A 556 -5.00 5.13 -5.19
C THR A 556 -3.82 5.47 -4.28
N SER A 557 -3.89 6.60 -3.56
CA SER A 557 -2.89 7.08 -2.59
C SER A 557 -2.94 6.40 -1.22
N TRP A 558 -3.88 5.47 -0.95
CA TRP A 558 -3.84 4.74 0.34
C TRP A 558 -2.62 3.81 0.37
N PRO A 559 -1.69 3.94 1.33
CA PRO A 559 -0.49 3.11 1.36
C PRO A 559 -0.82 1.65 1.67
N ASP A 560 -0.22 0.72 0.93
CA ASP A 560 -0.39 -0.72 1.14
C ASP A 560 -0.11 -1.18 2.62
N TYR A 561 0.60 -0.40 3.45
CA TYR A 561 0.77 -0.62 4.90
C TYR A 561 0.23 0.58 5.68
N GLY A 562 -0.61 0.31 6.70
CA GLY A 562 -1.06 1.33 7.66
C GLY A 562 -2.05 2.31 7.04
N VAL A 563 -1.86 3.58 7.37
CA VAL A 563 -2.69 4.74 7.00
C VAL A 563 -1.83 5.79 6.29
N PRO A 564 -2.42 6.72 5.52
CA PRO A 564 -1.71 7.89 4.99
C PRO A 564 -1.02 8.69 6.12
N SER A 565 0.15 9.28 5.82
CA SER A 565 0.90 10.12 6.78
C SER A 565 0.35 11.55 6.91
N SER A 566 -0.56 11.94 6.02
CA SER A 566 -1.38 13.16 6.08
C SER A 566 -2.73 12.80 5.50
N ALA A 567 -3.79 13.38 6.06
CA ALA A 567 -5.16 13.17 5.63
C ALA A 567 -5.55 13.99 4.41
N LYS A 568 -4.82 15.06 4.06
CA LYS A 568 -5.11 15.99 2.95
C LYS A 568 -5.62 15.32 1.66
N ALA A 569 -4.97 14.27 1.19
CA ALA A 569 -5.37 13.51 0.01
C ALA A 569 -6.76 12.84 0.17
N MET A 570 -6.98 12.19 1.31
CA MET A 570 -8.26 11.58 1.69
C MET A 570 -9.37 12.61 1.87
N LEU A 571 -9.08 13.74 2.51
CA LEU A 571 -10.04 14.83 2.74
C LEU A 571 -10.47 15.51 1.44
N ASN A 572 -9.53 15.78 0.53
CA ASN A 572 -9.81 16.28 -0.82
C ASN A 572 -10.67 15.28 -1.61
N PHE A 573 -10.29 14.01 -1.62
CA PHE A 573 -11.05 12.94 -2.28
C PHE A 573 -12.48 12.80 -1.74
N LEU A 574 -12.66 12.85 -0.41
CA LEU A 574 -13.96 12.81 0.25
C LEU A 574 -14.82 14.03 -0.10
N GLN A 575 -14.26 15.23 -0.06
CA GLN A 575 -14.95 16.47 -0.45
C GLN A 575 -15.42 16.40 -1.90
N ARG A 576 -14.55 15.97 -2.82
CA ARG A 576 -14.86 15.80 -4.25
C ARG A 576 -15.97 14.76 -4.48
N ALA A 577 -15.94 13.65 -3.75
CA ALA A 577 -16.96 12.62 -3.80
C ALA A 577 -18.34 13.15 -3.35
N ARG A 578 -18.40 13.95 -2.28
CA ARG A 578 -19.64 14.65 -1.86
C ARG A 578 -20.16 15.59 -2.94
N GLU A 579 -19.27 16.39 -3.53
CA GLU A 579 -19.61 17.35 -4.60
C GLU A 579 -20.19 16.62 -5.82
N LYS A 580 -19.57 15.51 -6.25
CA LYS A 580 -20.08 14.70 -7.36
C LYS A 580 -21.43 14.03 -7.05
N GLN A 581 -21.62 13.49 -5.85
CA GLN A 581 -22.94 12.99 -5.41
C GLN A 581 -23.98 14.13 -5.50
N ALA A 582 -23.71 15.31 -4.95
CA ALA A 582 -24.64 16.43 -4.95
C ALA A 582 -24.91 17.01 -6.36
N GLU A 583 -23.95 16.92 -7.27
CA GLU A 583 -24.14 17.19 -8.71
C GLU A 583 -25.10 16.17 -9.35
N MET A 584 -24.80 14.87 -9.23
CA MET A 584 -25.59 13.81 -9.87
C MET A 584 -27.03 13.75 -9.32
N VAL A 585 -27.22 13.99 -8.02
CA VAL A 585 -28.56 14.06 -7.40
C VAL A 585 -29.36 15.24 -7.93
N ARG A 586 -28.74 16.43 -8.09
CA ARG A 586 -29.42 17.58 -8.74
C ARG A 586 -29.76 17.29 -10.20
N ALA A 587 -28.95 16.51 -10.90
CA ALA A 587 -29.20 16.12 -12.28
C ALA A 587 -30.35 15.12 -12.45
N LEU A 588 -30.72 14.35 -11.41
CA LEU A 588 -31.93 13.51 -11.42
C LEU A 588 -33.23 14.34 -11.37
N GLY A 589 -33.21 15.49 -10.69
CA GLY A 589 -34.40 16.32 -10.48
C GLY A 589 -35.58 15.51 -9.92
N ASP A 590 -36.76 15.66 -10.52
CA ASP A 590 -38.00 14.99 -10.10
C ASP A 590 -37.98 13.46 -10.27
N LEU A 591 -36.96 12.88 -10.92
CA LEU A 591 -36.78 11.42 -11.01
C LEU A 591 -36.31 10.80 -9.67
N TRP A 592 -35.90 11.61 -8.70
CA TRP A 592 -35.48 11.16 -7.36
C TRP A 592 -36.41 11.67 -6.26
N ALA A 593 -37.26 10.77 -5.74
CA ALA A 593 -38.18 11.04 -4.63
C ALA A 593 -37.62 10.63 -3.24
N GLY A 594 -36.34 10.25 -3.16
CA GLY A 594 -35.72 9.81 -1.91
C GLY A 594 -35.09 10.94 -1.10
N HIS A 595 -34.10 10.61 -0.26
CA HIS A 595 -33.43 11.58 0.61
C HIS A 595 -32.75 12.72 -0.20
N PRO A 596 -32.77 14.00 0.23
CA PRO A 596 -32.21 15.12 -0.54
C PRO A 596 -30.70 15.03 -0.85
N ARG A 597 -29.93 14.24 -0.08
CA ARG A 597 -28.51 13.93 -0.36
C ARG A 597 -28.32 12.73 -1.31
N GLY A 598 -29.40 12.21 -1.88
CA GLY A 598 -29.40 11.16 -2.89
C GLY A 598 -29.55 9.72 -2.40
N PRO A 599 -29.46 8.76 -3.34
CA PRO A 599 -29.37 7.33 -3.07
C PRO A 599 -28.05 6.98 -2.35
N PRO A 600 -27.92 5.75 -1.80
CA PRO A 600 -26.74 5.33 -1.06
C PRO A 600 -25.46 5.42 -1.90
N ILE A 601 -24.38 5.95 -1.33
CA ILE A 601 -23.04 5.88 -1.94
C ILE A 601 -22.45 4.50 -1.64
N ILE A 602 -22.03 3.75 -2.66
CA ILE A 602 -21.32 2.48 -2.43
C ILE A 602 -19.90 2.81 -2.02
N VAL A 603 -19.46 2.31 -0.85
CA VAL A 603 -18.07 2.47 -0.38
C VAL A 603 -17.48 1.09 -0.15
N HIS A 604 -16.39 0.77 -0.86
CA HIS A 604 -15.73 -0.52 -0.72
C HIS A 604 -14.21 -0.40 -0.61
N CYS A 605 -13.62 -1.44 -0.05
CA CYS A 605 -12.19 -1.67 -0.03
C CYS A 605 -11.96 -3.12 -0.48
N SER A 606 -11.19 -3.89 0.27
CA SER A 606 -11.11 -5.33 0.04
C SER A 606 -12.18 -6.11 0.81
N ALA A 607 -12.31 -5.88 2.12
CA ALA A 607 -13.27 -6.59 2.99
C ALA A 607 -14.51 -5.77 3.37
N GLY A 608 -14.58 -4.50 2.96
CA GLY A 608 -15.69 -3.60 3.31
C GLY A 608 -15.76 -3.21 4.79
N ILE A 609 -14.62 -3.10 5.48
CA ILE A 609 -14.58 -2.78 6.92
C ILE A 609 -13.48 -1.77 7.32
N GLY A 610 -12.24 -1.94 6.84
CA GLY A 610 -11.10 -1.12 7.27
C GLY A 610 -11.10 0.28 6.67
N ARG A 611 -10.62 0.41 5.43
CA ARG A 611 -10.56 1.69 4.71
C ARG A 611 -11.96 2.26 4.42
N THR A 612 -12.91 1.39 4.10
CA THR A 612 -14.34 1.70 3.99
C THR A 612 -14.88 2.38 5.25
N GLY A 613 -14.70 1.74 6.42
CA GLY A 613 -15.14 2.32 7.69
C GLY A 613 -14.43 3.63 8.01
N THR A 614 -13.15 3.78 7.62
CA THR A 614 -12.39 5.02 7.83
C THR A 614 -12.98 6.17 7.00
N PHE A 615 -13.26 5.95 5.71
CA PHE A 615 -13.90 6.94 4.84
C PHE A 615 -15.26 7.37 5.39
N ILE A 616 -16.11 6.40 5.74
CA ILE A 616 -17.46 6.66 6.28
C ILE A 616 -17.40 7.40 7.63
N THR A 617 -16.51 6.98 8.54
CA THR A 617 -16.33 7.67 9.85
C THR A 617 -15.94 9.13 9.64
N LEU A 618 -14.98 9.41 8.75
CA LEU A 618 -14.57 10.78 8.44
C LEU A 618 -15.73 11.58 7.85
N ASP A 619 -16.48 11.02 6.91
CA ASP A 619 -17.58 11.73 6.26
C ASP A 619 -18.69 12.15 7.24
N ILE A 620 -18.99 11.27 8.20
CA ILE A 620 -20.00 11.50 9.23
C ILE A 620 -19.51 12.50 10.28
N CYS A 621 -18.29 12.31 10.81
CA CYS A 621 -17.72 13.24 11.79
C CYS A 621 -17.51 14.64 11.20
N ILE A 622 -17.06 14.76 9.95
CA ILE A 622 -16.93 16.04 9.25
C ILE A 622 -18.31 16.68 9.04
N SER A 623 -19.31 15.93 8.54
CA SER A 623 -20.67 16.47 8.35
C SER A 623 -21.26 17.02 9.65
N ARG A 624 -21.07 16.32 10.78
CA ARG A 624 -21.55 16.78 12.10
C ARG A 624 -20.78 18.00 12.60
N LEU A 625 -19.46 18.02 12.41
CA LEU A 625 -18.61 19.14 12.81
C LEU A 625 -18.97 20.43 12.03
N GLU A 626 -19.35 20.30 10.75
CA GLU A 626 -19.79 21.40 9.90
C GLU A 626 -21.17 21.95 10.27
N ASP A 627 -22.11 21.09 10.68
CA ASP A 627 -23.50 21.46 11.00
C ASP A 627 -23.68 21.97 12.44
N VAL A 628 -23.09 21.29 13.43
CA VAL A 628 -23.31 21.55 14.87
C VAL A 628 -22.03 21.77 15.68
N GLY A 629 -20.88 21.97 15.03
CA GLY A 629 -19.61 22.33 15.68
C GLY A 629 -19.01 21.24 16.58
N THR A 630 -19.52 20.01 16.53
CA THR A 630 -19.06 18.89 17.37
C THR A 630 -18.91 17.59 16.58
N ALA A 631 -18.10 16.66 17.09
CA ALA A 631 -18.00 15.30 16.56
C ALA A 631 -17.77 14.28 17.68
N ASP A 632 -18.15 13.03 17.43
CA ASP A 632 -17.84 11.87 18.29
C ASP A 632 -17.30 10.74 17.40
N ILE A 633 -15.98 10.58 17.35
CA ILE A 633 -15.34 9.51 16.55
C ILE A 633 -15.68 8.14 17.14
N LYS A 634 -15.75 8.03 18.48
CA LYS A 634 -16.01 6.76 19.17
C LYS A 634 -17.42 6.28 18.88
N GLY A 635 -18.42 7.10 19.20
CA GLY A 635 -19.84 6.80 18.96
C GLY A 635 -20.13 6.55 17.47
N THR A 636 -19.52 7.32 16.57
CA THR A 636 -19.62 7.09 15.12
C THR A 636 -19.09 5.71 14.73
N VAL A 637 -17.89 5.32 15.19
CA VAL A 637 -17.32 3.99 14.89
C VAL A 637 -18.16 2.87 15.52
N GLU A 638 -18.65 3.05 16.74
CA GLU A 638 -19.48 2.05 17.42
C GLU A 638 -20.83 1.82 16.70
N LYS A 639 -21.52 2.88 16.27
CA LYS A 639 -22.78 2.77 15.49
C LYS A 639 -22.55 2.25 14.07
N ILE A 640 -21.47 2.65 13.37
CA ILE A 640 -21.11 2.02 12.10
C ILE A 640 -20.87 0.51 12.30
N ARG A 641 -20.29 0.10 13.44
CA ARG A 641 -20.04 -1.32 13.74
C ARG A 641 -21.28 -2.15 14.04
N SER A 642 -22.38 -1.56 14.54
CA SER A 642 -23.67 -2.27 14.68
C SER A 642 -24.43 -2.42 13.36
N GLN A 643 -24.03 -1.68 12.31
CA GLN A 643 -24.58 -1.78 10.96
C GLN A 643 -23.70 -2.59 10.00
N ARG A 644 -22.38 -2.40 10.07
CA ARG A 644 -21.36 -3.18 9.37
C ARG A 644 -20.34 -3.68 10.38
N ALA A 645 -20.52 -4.93 10.80
CA ALA A 645 -19.64 -5.64 11.73
C ALA A 645 -18.15 -5.43 11.42
N TYR A 646 -17.34 -5.28 12.46
CA TYR A 646 -15.87 -5.14 12.38
C TYR A 646 -15.33 -3.90 11.65
N SER A 647 -16.17 -2.92 11.30
CA SER A 647 -15.72 -1.63 10.74
C SER A 647 -14.66 -0.94 11.60
N ILE A 648 -13.68 -0.33 10.93
CA ILE A 648 -12.35 0.00 11.47
C ILE A 648 -11.62 -1.26 11.97
N GLN A 649 -10.65 -1.75 11.19
CA GLN A 649 -10.02 -3.06 11.38
C GLN A 649 -8.69 -3.01 12.16
N MET A 650 -7.99 -1.87 12.09
CA MET A 650 -6.65 -1.69 12.69
C MET A 650 -6.63 -0.45 13.62
N PRO A 651 -5.86 -0.47 14.71
CA PRO A 651 -5.77 0.69 15.61
C PRO A 651 -5.29 1.96 14.89
N ASP A 652 -4.32 1.83 13.97
CA ASP A 652 -3.84 2.94 13.13
C ASP A 652 -4.98 3.66 12.38
N GLN A 653 -6.03 2.95 11.96
CA GLN A 653 -7.19 3.54 11.27
C GLN A 653 -8.05 4.37 12.23
N TYR A 654 -8.24 3.90 13.46
CA TYR A 654 -8.96 4.65 14.50
C TYR A 654 -8.21 5.92 14.92
N VAL A 655 -6.89 5.81 15.10
CA VAL A 655 -6.00 6.96 15.35
C VAL A 655 -6.06 7.94 14.17
N PHE A 656 -5.99 7.44 12.94
CA PHE A 656 -6.09 8.27 11.74
C PHE A 656 -7.42 9.04 11.66
N CYS A 657 -8.56 8.46 12.05
CA CYS A 657 -9.83 9.20 12.10
C CYS A 657 -9.74 10.47 12.96
N HIS A 658 -9.05 10.41 14.11
CA HIS A 658 -8.87 11.56 15.01
C HIS A 658 -7.94 12.61 14.38
N LEU A 659 -6.75 12.19 13.93
CA LEU A 659 -5.75 13.08 13.35
C LEU A 659 -6.25 13.75 12.07
N ALA A 660 -6.97 13.01 11.22
CA ALA A 660 -7.56 13.53 9.99
C ALA A 660 -8.67 14.56 10.24
N LEU A 661 -9.47 14.42 11.30
CA LEU A 661 -10.46 15.42 11.67
C LEU A 661 -9.81 16.71 12.20
N ILE A 662 -8.70 16.60 12.94
CA ILE A 662 -7.89 17.76 13.36
C ILE A 662 -7.24 18.44 12.16
N GLU A 663 -6.66 17.68 11.22
CA GLU A 663 -6.10 18.19 9.96
C GLU A 663 -7.18 18.86 9.10
N TYR A 664 -8.40 18.33 9.09
CA TYR A 664 -9.55 18.96 8.43
C TYR A 664 -9.86 20.34 9.03
N ALA A 665 -10.02 20.40 10.36
CA ALA A 665 -10.34 21.64 11.06
C ALA A 665 -9.26 22.72 10.90
N LEU A 666 -7.97 22.32 10.92
CA LEU A 666 -6.86 23.20 10.56
C LEU A 666 -6.97 23.72 9.12
N SER A 667 -7.29 22.85 8.16
CA SER A 667 -7.43 23.25 6.74
C SER A 667 -8.62 24.19 6.47
N ARG A 668 -9.61 24.20 7.37
CA ARG A 668 -10.81 25.07 7.33
C ARG A 668 -10.70 26.31 8.22
N SER A 669 -9.55 26.58 8.84
CA SER A 669 -9.34 27.67 9.80
C SER A 669 -10.27 27.62 11.03
N MET A 670 -10.83 26.45 11.35
CA MET A 670 -11.57 26.20 12.60
C MET A 670 -10.62 26.10 13.81
N LEU A 671 -9.34 25.89 13.56
CA LEU A 671 -8.25 25.94 14.53
C LEU A 671 -7.11 26.81 13.99
N HIS A 672 -6.51 27.64 14.84
CA HIS A 672 -5.39 28.51 14.43
C HIS A 672 -4.04 27.78 14.39
N SER A 673 -3.78 26.93 15.38
CA SER A 673 -2.58 26.08 15.45
C SER A 673 -2.82 24.92 16.40
N VAL A 674 -2.23 23.76 16.11
CA VAL A 674 -2.17 22.63 17.04
C VAL A 674 -0.75 22.09 17.07
N ASP A 675 -0.16 22.11 18.26
CA ASP A 675 1.02 21.31 18.56
C ASP A 675 0.59 19.89 18.97
N LEU A 676 1.10 18.89 18.25
CA LEU A 676 0.96 17.45 18.54
C LEU A 676 2.34 16.76 18.54
N SER A 677 3.43 17.49 18.79
CA SER A 677 4.79 16.90 18.85
C SER A 677 4.85 15.72 19.83
N GLU A 678 4.37 15.91 21.06
CA GLU A 678 4.28 14.89 22.12
C GLU A 678 3.18 13.80 21.90
N PHE A 679 2.61 13.69 20.68
CA PHE A 679 1.59 12.68 20.39
C PHE A 679 2.17 11.28 20.23
N ASP A 680 3.35 11.18 19.59
CA ASP A 680 4.10 9.94 19.40
C ASP A 680 5.16 9.70 20.50
N ASP A 681 5.65 10.76 21.17
CA ASP A 681 6.86 10.70 22.02
C ASP A 681 6.62 10.33 23.50
N ARG A 682 5.36 10.21 23.96
CA ARG A 682 5.03 9.87 25.36
C ARG A 682 5.24 8.41 25.77
N ASP A 683 6.11 7.71 25.04
CA ASP A 683 6.60 6.38 25.38
C ASP A 683 7.96 6.42 26.14
N GLU A 684 8.59 7.59 26.35
CA GLU A 684 9.91 7.71 27.04
C GLU A 684 9.87 8.12 28.53
N GLU A 685 8.73 8.53 29.11
CA GLU A 685 8.66 9.11 30.48
C GLU A 685 7.82 8.33 31.52
N SER A 686 7.41 7.07 31.25
CA SER A 686 6.73 6.24 32.28
C SER A 686 7.35 4.85 32.45
N ASP A 687 8.25 4.74 33.43
CA ASP A 687 8.69 3.48 34.06
C ASP A 687 7.54 2.73 34.78
#